data_AF-A0A5B8RUF0-F1
#
_entry.id   AF-A0A5B8RUF0-F1
#
_cell.length_a   1.000
_cell.length_b   1.000
_cell.length_c   1.000
_cell.angle_alpha   90.00
_cell.angle_beta   90.00
_cell.angle_gamma   90.00
#
_symmetry.space_group_name_H-M   'P 1'
#
loop_
_entity.id
_entity.type
_entity.pdbx_description
1 polymer ?
#
loop_
_entity_poly.entity_id
_entity_poly.type
_entity_poly.pdbx_seq_one_letter_code
_entity_poly.pdbx_strand_id
1 'polypeptide(L)'
;MPLESIGNRSQLQSAQWLATINLDTGKQEGRSVGSLGGQAGAHRIALSLPQSIRGAVNGGVGGARKLTDLRLDGVPAHQIGTRRDATVGQINALINAAEADRAAHGGQLSAAGQALREHLELLGDAYAQLSAGPAVGDKLMAQMEGLDGLQDKLAGLLKDGFDDLPEGVQDKVRTLCESLQAQVQDRISYLGHTVVDSPLSLSGMYQSKAQFSEGAVRVIDAQLQRADLSGAQRQALNAARAEIFQARADFLRTQALQHAGQLGNAAQVVGKKPVTGLKGWLFGGEQKRARQLHVNELLNSHRTAANTPRIDEQTIIQDTLKAVFKQVGLDPGGVGHAFHHAMNEVLNRDQDWAPIVKEIQLQSGSETVLSYSETTPAGNFISAYAGKGFNAHSSAEYTHAVNLARTRLTDGQGQVLFDGLRHGVISAFGITPGEIAHMGDDELAPMVEQLLPKEQWLRENEREVRLLQTLSDTGLADYEAQQLQHHLGPISLKETLAAVREDAALVDAMRRQANLNRARETVLATVLTDPALMQRALAGEKVPVDILSISLLTPDNVRPLIKGAHENERRMVQDQVQAWKDVSGVQSFEVLDEEGRPRQITLRVNPVACNYGVNAGGVGSASWLVGGWDNVAGLNGEALGKLLGEDVQTIAQGGMPGGLVGSRMRELEQQVLDKRAELASAERSGDGERARRLRAQLAPIELRLSQARDLAQQIAQIQQDGSYRVAGSEPYKMPTRLAVLAEMFGLKVMFNCKSGKDRTGELDAEIKHFKLQMQLGGRVPHYERVRSPEEIAQFHEVVTHSGNFEMQRLNTGYAGYKLLGVSALYEQFGGSGGDDELTANFLGLSRYTKS
;
A
#
# COMPACT_ATOMS: atom_id res chain seq x y z
N MET A 1 -14.30 3.05 46.97
CA MET A 1 -15.23 2.00 46.53
C MET A 1 -14.40 0.96 45.81
N PRO A 2 -14.35 -0.31 46.25
CA PRO A 2 -13.39 -1.25 45.69
C PRO A 2 -13.91 -1.81 44.36
N LEU A 3 -13.08 -1.66 43.34
CA LEU A 3 -13.10 -2.39 42.08
C LEU A 3 -12.43 -3.74 42.34
N GLU A 4 -13.17 -4.83 42.28
CA GLU A 4 -12.63 -6.18 42.18
C GLU A 4 -13.06 -6.82 40.84
N SER A 5 -12.08 -7.50 40.23
CA SER A 5 -12.20 -8.50 39.16
C SER A 5 -12.57 -8.02 37.74
N ILE A 6 -11.54 -7.72 36.94
CA ILE A 6 -11.50 -8.15 35.54
C ILE A 6 -10.19 -8.94 35.38
N GLY A 7 -10.33 -10.16 34.88
CA GLY A 7 -9.38 -11.25 35.05
C GLY A 7 -8.05 -11.08 34.32
N ASN A 8 -6.98 -11.46 35.04
CA ASN A 8 -5.73 -11.93 34.48
C ASN A 8 -5.95 -13.29 33.79
N ARG A 9 -6.16 -13.31 32.48
CA ARG A 9 -5.86 -14.46 31.60
C ARG A 9 -5.29 -13.93 30.29
N SER A 10 -4.20 -14.54 29.82
CA SER A 10 -3.42 -14.34 28.57
C SER A 10 -2.08 -13.57 28.62
N GLN A 11 -1.71 -12.86 29.69
CA GLN A 11 -0.46 -12.06 29.68
C GLN A 11 0.86 -12.85 29.71
N LEU A 12 0.85 -14.15 30.02
CA LEU A 12 2.08 -14.94 30.22
C LEU A 12 2.44 -15.90 29.08
N GLN A 13 1.61 -16.08 28.06
CA GLN A 13 1.92 -16.96 26.92
C GLN A 13 2.31 -16.21 25.63
N SER A 14 1.99 -14.92 25.49
CA SER A 14 2.34 -14.12 24.31
C SER A 14 3.83 -13.72 24.22
N ALA A 15 4.56 -13.74 25.34
CA ALA A 15 5.95 -13.26 25.40
C ALA A 15 7.01 -14.24 24.83
N GLN A 16 6.71 -15.55 24.73
CA GLN A 16 7.67 -16.54 24.20
C GLN A 16 7.79 -16.50 22.67
N TRP A 17 6.70 -16.15 21.95
CA TRP A 17 6.64 -16.08 20.49
C TRP A 17 7.44 -14.92 19.88
N LEU A 18 7.55 -13.82 20.63
CA LEU A 18 8.18 -12.57 20.19
C LEU A 18 9.69 -12.51 20.46
N ALA A 19 10.25 -13.47 21.21
CA ALA A 19 11.66 -13.46 21.62
C ALA A 19 12.66 -13.64 20.46
N THR A 20 12.19 -14.00 19.26
CA THR A 20 12.99 -14.14 18.03
C THR A 20 12.83 -12.98 17.04
N ILE A 21 11.97 -12.00 17.33
CA ILE A 21 11.72 -10.82 16.49
C ILE A 21 12.33 -9.61 17.19
N ASN A 22 13.21 -8.85 16.52
CA ASN A 22 13.67 -7.58 17.08
C ASN A 22 12.49 -6.60 17.09
N LEU A 23 11.91 -6.42 18.28
CA LEU A 23 10.67 -5.66 18.49
C LEU A 23 10.78 -4.17 18.20
N ASP A 24 12.00 -3.62 18.10
CA ASP A 24 12.21 -2.22 17.75
C ASP A 24 12.22 -1.97 16.23
N THR A 25 12.37 -3.02 15.41
CA THR A 25 12.54 -2.89 13.95
C THR A 25 11.72 -3.85 13.10
N GLY A 26 11.09 -4.87 13.70
CA GLY A 26 10.44 -5.97 12.97
C GLY A 26 11.41 -6.82 12.13
N LYS A 27 12.73 -6.56 12.17
CA LYS A 27 13.75 -7.32 11.43
C LYS A 27 14.19 -8.54 12.25
N GLN A 28 14.39 -9.68 11.59
CA GLN A 28 15.34 -10.66 12.13
C GLN A 28 16.73 -10.01 12.16
N GLU A 29 17.63 -10.47 13.05
CA GLU A 29 19.06 -10.42 12.76
C GLU A 29 19.32 -11.32 11.53
N GLY A 30 18.94 -10.82 10.36
CA GLY A 30 19.30 -11.41 9.10
C GLY A 30 20.80 -11.24 8.94
N ARG A 31 21.52 -12.35 8.84
CA ARG A 31 22.75 -12.38 8.06
C ARG A 31 22.45 -11.60 6.78
N SER A 32 23.19 -10.51 6.56
CA SER A 32 23.14 -9.76 5.32
C SER A 32 23.23 -10.75 4.17
N VAL A 33 22.16 -10.89 3.37
CA VAL A 33 22.31 -11.40 2.02
C VAL A 33 22.95 -10.26 1.24
N GLY A 34 24.26 -10.12 1.44
CA GLY A 34 25.10 -9.35 0.56
C GLY A 34 25.01 -9.94 -0.84
N SER A 35 25.10 -9.06 -1.83
CA SER A 35 25.19 -9.38 -3.25
C SER A 35 26.16 -10.54 -3.51
N LEU A 36 25.64 -11.75 -3.68
CA LEU A 36 26.38 -12.87 -4.25
C LEU A 36 25.43 -13.65 -5.16
N GLY A 37 25.68 -13.54 -6.46
CA GLY A 37 25.15 -14.50 -7.42
C GLY A 37 25.63 -15.90 -7.05
N GLY A 38 24.70 -16.85 -7.01
CA GLY A 38 25.01 -18.26 -6.79
C GLY A 38 24.07 -18.93 -5.80
N GLN A 39 23.06 -19.62 -6.34
CA GLN A 39 22.28 -20.69 -5.71
C GLN A 39 21.52 -20.34 -4.42
N ALA A 40 20.35 -19.75 -4.59
CA ALA A 40 19.26 -19.87 -3.62
C ALA A 40 18.88 -21.37 -3.51
N GLY A 41 19.13 -21.96 -2.34
CA GLY A 41 18.61 -23.27 -1.98
C GLY A 41 17.08 -23.22 -2.01
N ALA A 42 16.50 -23.94 -2.96
CA ALA A 42 15.06 -24.04 -3.16
C ALA A 42 14.40 -24.81 -1.99
N HIS A 43 14.04 -24.12 -0.91
CA HIS A 43 13.03 -24.63 0.02
C HIS A 43 11.65 -24.51 -0.64
N ARG A 44 11.38 -25.42 -1.58
CA ARG A 44 10.02 -25.62 -2.13
C ARG A 44 9.18 -26.36 -1.10
N ILE A 45 8.30 -25.66 -0.39
CA ILE A 45 7.13 -26.27 0.23
C ILE A 45 5.95 -26.02 -0.72
N ALA A 46 5.81 -26.87 -1.74
CA ALA A 46 4.54 -26.96 -2.46
C ALA A 46 3.56 -27.69 -1.54
N LEU A 47 2.49 -26.99 -1.17
CA LEU A 47 1.53 -27.28 -0.11
C LEU A 47 0.27 -27.91 -0.73
N SER A 48 -0.40 -28.82 -0.03
CA SER A 48 -1.68 -29.41 -0.47
C SER A 48 -2.47 -30.03 0.70
N LEU A 49 -3.68 -29.56 0.92
CA LEU A 49 -4.65 -29.81 1.99
C LEU A 49 -5.90 -30.56 1.45
N PRO A 50 -6.57 -31.40 2.23
CA PRO A 50 -7.80 -32.05 1.79
C PRO A 50 -9.08 -31.29 2.20
N GLN A 51 -10.03 -31.08 1.29
CA GLN A 51 -11.26 -30.30 1.53
C GLN A 51 -12.41 -31.04 2.26
N SER A 52 -12.35 -32.36 2.45
CA SER A 52 -13.52 -33.14 2.92
C SER A 52 -13.73 -33.19 4.45
N ILE A 53 -12.86 -32.59 5.27
CA ILE A 53 -12.93 -32.74 6.73
C ILE A 53 -13.48 -31.47 7.40
N ARG A 54 -14.78 -31.20 7.29
CA ARG A 54 -15.44 -30.17 8.13
C ARG A 54 -16.54 -30.78 8.99
N GLY A 55 -16.43 -30.71 10.32
CA GLY A 55 -17.53 -30.94 11.28
C GLY A 55 -17.13 -31.71 12.55
N ALA A 56 -17.57 -31.23 13.73
CA ALA A 56 -17.32 -31.88 15.01
C ALA A 56 -18.14 -33.18 15.19
N VAL A 57 -17.48 -34.23 15.67
CA VAL A 57 -18.11 -35.52 16.03
C VAL A 57 -18.65 -35.39 17.46
N ASN A 58 -19.88 -34.89 17.62
CA ASN A 58 -20.52 -34.88 18.93
C ASN A 58 -21.12 -36.26 19.26
N GLY A 59 -20.70 -36.81 20.41
CA GLY A 59 -21.14 -38.08 20.96
C GLY A 59 -22.62 -38.09 21.29
N GLY A 60 -23.40 -38.78 20.48
CA GLY A 60 -24.81 -39.08 20.71
C GLY A 60 -25.24 -40.26 19.85
N VAL A 61 -25.88 -41.24 20.48
CA VAL A 61 -26.21 -42.56 19.91
C VAL A 61 -26.99 -42.41 18.60
N GLY A 62 -26.34 -42.66 17.46
CA GLY A 62 -26.93 -42.67 16.12
C GLY A 62 -26.23 -41.83 15.04
N GLY A 63 -25.22 -41.02 15.36
CA GLY A 63 -24.58 -40.08 14.42
C GLY A 63 -23.12 -40.37 14.04
N ALA A 64 -22.79 -41.59 13.60
CA ALA A 64 -21.44 -41.87 13.09
C ALA A 64 -21.28 -41.33 11.65
N ARG A 65 -20.30 -40.45 11.41
CA ARG A 65 -19.76 -40.29 10.04
C ARG A 65 -19.18 -41.63 9.61
N LYS A 66 -19.44 -42.05 8.38
CA LYS A 66 -18.75 -43.21 7.83
C LYS A 66 -17.31 -42.78 7.57
N LEU A 67 -16.32 -43.64 7.82
CA LEU A 67 -14.93 -43.38 7.47
C LEU A 67 -14.78 -43.07 5.96
N THR A 68 -15.71 -43.56 5.13
CA THR A 68 -15.86 -43.20 3.71
C THR A 68 -16.13 -41.71 3.46
N ASP A 69 -16.70 -40.98 4.42
CA ASP A 69 -16.98 -39.54 4.32
C ASP A 69 -15.70 -38.69 4.46
N LEU A 70 -14.57 -39.31 4.82
CA LEU A 70 -13.24 -38.70 4.86
C LEU A 70 -12.48 -38.85 3.52
N ARG A 71 -12.99 -39.62 2.55
CA ARG A 71 -12.34 -39.81 1.23
C ARG A 71 -12.38 -38.53 0.38
N LEU A 72 -11.39 -38.38 -0.50
CA LEU A 72 -11.07 -37.14 -1.21
C LEU A 72 -11.28 -37.20 -2.73
N ASP A 73 -12.31 -37.91 -3.16
CA ASP A 73 -12.43 -38.41 -4.55
C ASP A 73 -12.99 -37.37 -5.56
N GLY A 74 -12.91 -36.06 -5.29
CA GLY A 74 -13.70 -35.03 -5.97
C GLY A 74 -13.00 -34.04 -6.93
N VAL A 75 -11.70 -34.16 -7.22
CA VAL A 75 -10.94 -33.10 -7.94
C VAL A 75 -10.45 -33.56 -9.32
N PRO A 76 -10.70 -32.81 -10.42
CA PRO A 76 -10.22 -33.17 -11.76
C PRO A 76 -8.69 -33.21 -11.87
N ALA A 77 -8.14 -34.27 -12.48
CA ALA A 77 -6.70 -34.56 -12.57
C ALA A 77 -5.82 -33.46 -13.23
N HIS A 78 -6.41 -32.47 -13.90
CA HIS A 78 -5.67 -31.38 -14.54
C HIS A 78 -5.43 -30.16 -13.62
N GLN A 79 -5.99 -30.17 -12.39
CA GLN A 79 -5.88 -29.09 -11.40
C GLN A 79 -5.02 -29.48 -10.18
N ILE A 80 -4.20 -30.53 -10.30
CA ILE A 80 -3.53 -31.18 -9.17
C ILE A 80 -2.01 -31.12 -9.39
N GLY A 81 -1.27 -30.47 -8.48
CA GLY A 81 0.18 -30.55 -8.45
C GLY A 81 0.66 -31.94 -8.00
N THR A 82 1.83 -32.38 -8.47
CA THR A 82 2.36 -33.74 -8.21
C THR A 82 2.55 -34.10 -6.73
N ARG A 83 2.62 -33.12 -5.82
CA ARG A 83 2.70 -33.35 -4.36
C ARG A 83 1.33 -33.58 -3.71
N ARG A 84 0.27 -32.98 -4.24
CA ARG A 84 -1.11 -33.18 -3.78
C ARG A 84 -1.59 -34.60 -4.01
N ASP A 85 -1.22 -35.21 -5.13
CA ASP A 85 -1.47 -36.63 -5.39
C ASP A 85 -0.84 -37.54 -4.32
N ALA A 86 0.34 -37.18 -3.82
CA ALA A 86 1.03 -37.97 -2.80
C ALA A 86 0.35 -37.86 -1.42
N THR A 87 0.00 -36.66 -0.96
CA THR A 87 -0.66 -36.46 0.35
C THR A 87 -2.10 -36.98 0.36
N VAL A 88 -2.88 -36.72 -0.70
CA VAL A 88 -4.24 -37.27 -0.85
C VAL A 88 -4.18 -38.79 -0.97
N GLY A 89 -3.23 -39.32 -1.74
CA GLY A 89 -2.99 -40.76 -1.83
C GLY A 89 -2.61 -41.40 -0.49
N GLN A 90 -1.79 -40.72 0.31
CA GLN A 90 -1.43 -41.15 1.67
C GLN A 90 -2.65 -41.15 2.60
N ILE A 91 -3.44 -40.08 2.63
CA ILE A 91 -4.64 -40.00 3.49
C ILE A 91 -5.68 -41.03 3.10
N ASN A 92 -5.95 -41.19 1.80
CA ASN A 92 -6.85 -42.24 1.30
C ASN A 92 -6.33 -43.64 1.65
N ALA A 93 -5.01 -43.87 1.60
CA ALA A 93 -4.42 -45.14 2.03
C ALA A 93 -4.60 -45.38 3.54
N LEU A 94 -4.49 -44.34 4.38
CA LEU A 94 -4.73 -44.43 5.82
C LEU A 94 -6.20 -44.70 6.14
N ILE A 95 -7.13 -44.02 5.47
CA ILE A 95 -8.58 -44.26 5.59
C ILE A 95 -8.91 -45.70 5.19
N ASN A 96 -8.32 -46.19 4.09
CA ASN A 96 -8.51 -47.57 3.64
C ASN A 96 -7.96 -48.58 4.65
N ALA A 97 -6.85 -48.28 5.33
CA ALA A 97 -6.30 -49.13 6.39
C ALA A 97 -7.24 -49.21 7.60
N ALA A 98 -7.82 -48.09 8.03
CA ALA A 98 -8.82 -48.08 9.10
C ALA A 98 -10.12 -48.80 8.70
N GLU A 99 -10.56 -48.66 7.45
CA GLU A 99 -11.73 -49.40 6.94
C GLU A 99 -11.47 -50.91 6.84
N ALA A 100 -10.26 -51.32 6.44
CA ALA A 100 -9.85 -52.71 6.40
C ALA A 100 -9.81 -53.32 7.82
N ASP A 101 -9.27 -52.58 8.80
CA ASP A 101 -9.30 -52.98 10.21
C ASP A 101 -10.75 -53.15 10.71
N ARG A 102 -11.63 -52.19 10.40
CA ARG A 102 -13.05 -52.27 10.75
C ARG A 102 -13.75 -53.50 10.16
N ALA A 103 -13.46 -53.80 8.90
CA ALA A 103 -14.01 -54.97 8.22
C ALA A 103 -13.50 -56.27 8.84
N ALA A 104 -12.23 -56.33 9.24
CA ALA A 104 -11.63 -57.50 9.88
C ALA A 104 -12.20 -57.79 11.29
N HIS A 105 -12.70 -56.76 11.98
CA HIS A 105 -13.20 -56.85 13.36
C HIS A 105 -14.73 -56.72 13.45
N GLY A 106 -15.46 -57.32 12.50
CA GLY A 106 -16.91 -57.46 12.58
C GLY A 106 -17.67 -56.12 12.55
N GLY A 107 -17.08 -55.07 11.96
CA GLY A 107 -17.67 -53.73 11.87
C GLY A 107 -17.25 -52.77 12.99
N GLN A 108 -16.43 -53.20 13.94
CA GLN A 108 -15.82 -52.36 14.98
C GLN A 108 -14.35 -52.10 14.67
N LEU A 109 -13.77 -51.00 15.15
CA LEU A 109 -12.32 -50.76 15.03
C LEU A 109 -11.58 -51.50 16.16
N SER A 110 -10.41 -52.06 15.86
CA SER A 110 -9.48 -52.54 16.88
C SER A 110 -8.89 -51.38 17.69
N ALA A 111 -8.11 -51.65 18.74
CA ALA A 111 -7.39 -50.60 19.47
C ALA A 111 -6.47 -49.80 18.54
N ALA A 112 -5.76 -50.47 17.63
CA ALA A 112 -4.91 -49.85 16.61
C ALA A 112 -5.73 -49.05 15.59
N GLY A 113 -6.90 -49.57 15.17
CA GLY A 113 -7.83 -48.86 14.30
C GLY A 113 -8.41 -47.60 14.95
N GLN A 114 -8.68 -47.66 16.26
CA GLN A 114 -9.16 -46.53 17.04
C GLN A 114 -8.07 -45.45 17.21
N ALA A 115 -6.83 -45.84 17.52
CA ALA A 115 -5.69 -44.94 17.56
C ALA A 115 -5.45 -44.25 16.20
N LEU A 116 -5.51 -45.01 15.10
CA LEU A 116 -5.41 -44.44 13.74
C LEU A 116 -6.53 -43.43 13.46
N ARG A 117 -7.76 -43.72 13.88
CA ARG A 117 -8.88 -42.79 13.74
C ARG A 117 -8.62 -41.49 14.52
N GLU A 118 -8.18 -41.58 15.77
CA GLU A 118 -7.89 -40.40 16.60
C GLU A 118 -6.78 -39.54 15.99
N HIS A 119 -5.74 -40.16 15.41
CA HIS A 119 -4.72 -39.42 14.68
C HIS A 119 -5.27 -38.75 13.41
N LEU A 120 -6.13 -39.43 12.66
CA LEU A 120 -6.78 -38.85 11.48
C LEU A 120 -7.73 -37.69 11.84
N GLU A 121 -8.41 -37.76 12.99
CA GLU A 121 -9.22 -36.66 13.52
C GLU A 121 -8.34 -35.45 13.88
N LEU A 122 -7.21 -35.66 14.58
CA LEU A 122 -6.25 -34.59 14.89
C LEU A 122 -5.69 -33.93 13.62
N LEU A 123 -5.30 -34.75 12.62
CA LEU A 123 -4.81 -34.26 11.33
C LEU A 123 -5.89 -33.45 10.61
N GLY A 124 -7.15 -33.90 10.67
CA GLY A 124 -8.31 -33.19 10.15
C GLY A 124 -8.52 -31.83 10.80
N ASP A 125 -8.47 -31.76 12.13
CA ASP A 125 -8.57 -30.51 12.89
C ASP A 125 -7.45 -29.54 12.53
N ALA A 126 -6.22 -30.03 12.41
CA ALA A 126 -5.09 -29.21 12.01
C ALA A 126 -5.25 -28.66 10.60
N TYR A 127 -5.73 -29.47 9.64
CA TYR A 127 -6.06 -28.97 8.31
C TYR A 127 -7.20 -27.95 8.30
N ALA A 128 -8.21 -28.13 9.16
CA ALA A 128 -9.29 -27.15 9.30
C ALA A 128 -8.80 -25.80 9.85
N GLN A 129 -7.85 -25.81 10.79
CA GLN A 129 -7.26 -24.59 11.35
C GLN A 129 -6.30 -23.90 10.38
N LEU A 130 -5.50 -24.66 9.62
CA LEU A 130 -4.62 -24.13 8.58
C LEU A 130 -5.40 -23.50 7.41
N SER A 131 -6.58 -24.05 7.11
CA SER A 131 -7.48 -23.54 6.07
C SER A 131 -8.54 -22.57 6.58
N ALA A 132 -8.50 -22.22 7.88
CA ALA A 132 -9.43 -21.23 8.41
C ALA A 132 -9.20 -19.89 7.70
N GLY A 133 -10.32 -19.29 7.28
CA GLY A 133 -10.34 -18.08 6.48
C GLY A 133 -9.74 -16.86 7.20
N PRO A 134 -9.76 -15.70 6.55
CA PRO A 134 -9.20 -14.48 7.10
C PRO A 134 -9.79 -14.16 8.48
N ALA A 135 -8.91 -13.98 9.45
CA ALA A 135 -9.27 -13.62 10.81
C ALA A 135 -8.57 -12.31 11.18
N VAL A 136 -9.25 -11.51 11.98
CA VAL A 136 -8.74 -10.26 12.57
C VAL A 136 -9.25 -10.18 14.01
N GLY A 137 -8.66 -9.29 14.82
CA GLY A 137 -9.12 -9.07 16.19
C GLY A 137 -9.19 -10.35 17.00
N ASP A 138 -10.30 -10.56 17.71
CA ASP A 138 -10.49 -11.70 18.60
C ASP A 138 -10.47 -13.04 17.87
N LYS A 139 -10.98 -13.08 16.63
CA LYS A 139 -10.97 -14.30 15.81
C LYS A 139 -9.55 -14.70 15.41
N LEU A 140 -8.69 -13.73 15.12
CA LEU A 140 -7.28 -14.00 14.81
C LEU A 140 -6.56 -14.56 16.03
N MET A 141 -6.77 -13.95 17.19
CA MET A 141 -6.19 -14.43 18.44
C MET A 141 -6.66 -15.86 18.78
N ALA A 142 -7.95 -16.15 18.60
CA ALA A 142 -8.49 -17.49 18.81
C ALA A 142 -7.93 -18.52 17.81
N GLN A 143 -7.70 -18.13 16.54
CA GLN A 143 -7.05 -19.00 15.56
C GLN A 143 -5.60 -19.30 15.96
N MET A 144 -4.84 -18.30 16.40
CA MET A 144 -3.47 -18.49 16.86
C MET A 144 -3.39 -19.41 18.09
N GLU A 145 -4.26 -19.22 19.08
CA GLU A 145 -4.36 -20.10 20.26
C GLU A 145 -4.74 -21.54 19.86
N GLY A 146 -5.65 -21.68 18.88
CA GLY A 146 -6.02 -22.98 18.33
C GLY A 146 -4.86 -23.69 17.62
N LEU A 147 -4.05 -22.95 16.85
CA LEU A 147 -2.87 -23.49 16.18
C LEU A 147 -1.76 -23.85 17.17
N ASP A 148 -1.55 -23.05 18.21
CA ASP A 148 -0.60 -23.36 19.28
C ASP A 148 -0.97 -24.66 20.01
N GLY A 149 -2.23 -24.78 20.42
CA GLY A 149 -2.74 -26.01 21.04
C GLY A 149 -2.66 -27.23 20.11
N LEU A 150 -2.72 -27.04 18.79
CA LEU A 150 -2.46 -28.12 17.81
C LEU A 150 -0.98 -28.46 17.71
N GLN A 151 -0.10 -27.46 17.77
CA GLN A 151 1.33 -27.68 17.73
C GLN A 151 1.80 -28.54 18.91
N ASP A 152 1.29 -28.27 20.12
CA ASP A 152 1.56 -29.08 21.30
C ASP A 152 1.06 -30.52 21.16
N LYS A 153 -0.16 -30.70 20.62
CA LYS A 153 -0.72 -32.05 20.37
C LYS A 153 0.10 -32.83 19.34
N LEU A 154 0.50 -32.19 18.24
CA LEU A 154 1.35 -32.81 17.21
C LEU A 154 2.74 -33.15 17.77
N ALA A 155 3.33 -32.27 18.59
CA ALA A 155 4.60 -32.53 19.26
C ALA A 155 4.51 -33.74 20.22
N GLY A 156 3.43 -33.83 21.00
CA GLY A 156 3.17 -34.97 21.88
C GLY A 156 3.01 -36.27 21.09
N LEU A 157 2.24 -36.24 20.00
CA LEU A 157 2.05 -37.38 19.12
C LEU A 157 3.36 -37.86 18.48
N LEU A 158 4.21 -36.92 18.03
CA LEU A 158 5.49 -37.24 17.41
C LEU A 158 6.50 -37.90 18.35
N LYS A 159 6.38 -37.61 19.64
CA LYS A 159 7.29 -38.11 20.67
C LYS A 159 7.04 -39.58 21.00
N ASP A 160 5.79 -39.93 21.33
CA ASP A 160 5.48 -41.23 21.96
C ASP A 160 4.25 -41.94 21.35
N GLY A 161 3.64 -41.40 20.28
CA GLY A 161 2.25 -41.73 19.91
C GLY A 161 2.04 -42.63 18.69
N PHE A 162 3.01 -43.43 18.25
CA PHE A 162 2.84 -44.28 17.06
C PHE A 162 2.97 -45.78 17.30
N ASP A 163 3.40 -46.21 18.47
CA ASP A 163 3.70 -47.62 18.76
C ASP A 163 2.46 -48.52 18.64
N ASP A 164 1.27 -47.95 18.85
CA ASP A 164 -0.01 -48.66 18.75
C ASP A 164 -0.58 -48.77 17.32
N LEU A 165 0.09 -48.21 16.30
CA LEU A 165 -0.36 -48.25 14.91
C LEU A 165 0.19 -49.47 14.15
N PRO A 166 -0.48 -49.95 13.08
CA PRO A 166 0.01 -51.04 12.25
C PRO A 166 1.37 -50.76 11.59
N GLU A 167 2.16 -51.81 11.42
CA GLU A 167 3.46 -51.77 10.72
C GLU A 167 3.29 -51.24 9.27
N GLY A 168 4.09 -50.27 8.86
CA GLY A 168 3.97 -49.57 7.56
C GLY A 168 2.92 -48.45 7.49
N VAL A 169 2.07 -48.29 8.51
CA VAL A 169 1.19 -47.12 8.71
C VAL A 169 1.89 -46.05 9.54
N GLN A 170 2.67 -46.48 10.56
CA GLN A 170 3.44 -45.63 11.46
C GLN A 170 4.23 -44.54 10.73
N ASP A 171 5.11 -44.93 9.80
CA ASP A 171 5.98 -44.00 9.08
C ASP A 171 5.21 -42.97 8.26
N LYS A 172 4.06 -43.37 7.69
CA LYS A 172 3.21 -42.48 6.89
C LYS A 172 2.53 -41.45 7.77
N VAL A 173 1.96 -41.87 8.91
CA VAL A 173 1.33 -40.96 9.88
C VAL A 173 2.38 -40.05 10.50
N ARG A 174 3.56 -40.57 10.86
CA ARG A 174 4.68 -39.78 11.37
C ARG A 174 5.11 -38.70 10.39
N THR A 175 5.40 -39.06 9.13
CA THR A 175 5.78 -38.11 8.07
C THR A 175 4.71 -37.03 7.88
N LEU A 176 3.43 -37.41 7.93
CA LEU A 176 2.33 -36.47 7.81
C LEU A 176 2.26 -35.52 9.02
N CYS A 177 2.46 -36.03 10.24
CA CYS A 177 2.49 -35.24 11.46
C CYS A 177 3.68 -34.26 11.49
N GLU A 178 4.88 -34.70 11.07
CA GLU A 178 6.07 -33.83 10.95
C GLU A 178 5.81 -32.70 9.94
N SER A 179 5.25 -33.05 8.78
CA SER A 179 4.89 -32.07 7.76
C SER A 179 3.84 -31.08 8.27
N LEU A 180 2.84 -31.56 9.03
CA LEU A 180 1.78 -30.72 9.55
C LEU A 180 2.25 -29.84 10.70
N GLN A 181 3.11 -30.35 11.57
CA GLN A 181 3.73 -29.57 12.64
C GLN A 181 4.54 -28.41 12.06
N ALA A 182 5.34 -28.66 11.02
CA ALA A 182 6.08 -27.61 10.32
C ALA A 182 5.14 -26.55 9.71
N GLN A 183 4.03 -26.97 9.10
CA GLN A 183 3.03 -26.05 8.54
C GLN A 183 2.30 -25.23 9.61
N VAL A 184 1.96 -25.84 10.74
CA VAL A 184 1.34 -25.14 11.88
C VAL A 184 2.30 -24.09 12.43
N GLN A 185 3.57 -24.45 12.62
CA GLN A 185 4.60 -23.52 13.08
C GLN A 185 4.80 -22.35 12.11
N ASP A 186 4.84 -22.62 10.81
CA ASP A 186 4.92 -21.61 9.76
C ASP A 186 3.71 -20.67 9.78
N ARG A 187 2.50 -21.23 9.86
CA ARG A 187 1.26 -20.45 9.93
C ARG A 187 1.19 -19.59 11.21
N ILE A 188 1.66 -20.10 12.35
CA ILE A 188 1.74 -19.32 13.60
C ILE A 188 2.69 -18.14 13.41
N SER A 189 3.86 -18.34 12.81
CA SER A 189 4.81 -17.26 12.52
C SER A 189 4.19 -16.21 11.59
N TYR A 190 3.53 -16.66 10.51
CA TYR A 190 2.84 -15.80 9.55
C TYR A 190 1.77 -14.94 10.23
N LEU A 191 0.87 -15.55 11.01
CA LEU A 191 -0.18 -14.83 11.73
C LEU A 191 0.38 -13.89 12.82
N GLY A 192 1.52 -14.24 13.42
CA GLY A 192 2.24 -13.34 14.33
C GLY A 192 2.66 -12.04 13.65
N HIS A 193 3.16 -12.10 12.41
CA HIS A 193 3.41 -10.90 11.60
C HIS A 193 2.12 -10.14 11.29
N THR A 194 1.04 -10.83 10.91
CA THR A 194 -0.28 -10.20 10.70
C THR A 194 -0.74 -9.40 11.92
N VAL A 195 -0.53 -9.89 13.14
CA VAL A 195 -0.86 -9.16 14.39
C VAL A 195 -0.01 -7.90 14.53
N VAL A 196 1.30 -7.98 14.31
CA VAL A 196 2.21 -6.84 14.45
C VAL A 196 1.88 -5.74 13.44
N ASP A 197 1.59 -6.13 12.20
CA ASP A 197 1.38 -5.20 11.09
C ASP A 197 -0.05 -4.67 11.01
N SER A 198 -0.99 -5.36 11.66
CA SER A 198 -2.39 -4.97 11.74
C SER A 198 -2.55 -3.51 12.14
N PRO A 199 -3.46 -2.76 11.49
CA PRO A 199 -3.86 -1.44 11.96
C PRO A 199 -4.51 -1.43 13.35
N LEU A 200 -4.86 -2.59 13.90
CA LEU A 200 -5.36 -2.79 15.26
C LEU A 200 -4.23 -3.11 16.27
N SER A 201 -2.97 -3.20 15.84
CA SER A 201 -1.80 -3.40 16.70
C SER A 201 -1.64 -2.27 17.71
N LEU A 202 -1.85 -2.56 18.99
CA LEU A 202 -1.75 -1.58 20.09
C LEU A 202 -0.35 -0.95 20.14
N SER A 203 0.68 -1.76 19.94
CA SER A 203 2.07 -1.31 19.87
C SER A 203 2.25 -0.22 18.80
N GLY A 204 1.78 -0.50 17.59
CA GLY A 204 1.81 0.46 16.48
C GLY A 204 1.06 1.76 16.80
N MET A 205 -0.11 1.67 17.45
CA MET A 205 -0.88 2.88 17.83
C MET A 205 -0.11 3.76 18.82
N TYR A 206 0.50 3.18 19.85
CA TYR A 206 1.26 3.94 20.83
C TYR A 206 2.55 4.54 20.23
N GLN A 207 3.23 3.81 19.35
CA GLN A 207 4.37 4.35 18.60
C GLN A 207 3.95 5.55 17.74
N SER A 208 2.82 5.45 17.05
CA SER A 208 2.23 6.56 16.28
C SER A 208 1.95 7.79 17.17
N LYS A 209 1.47 7.56 18.39
CA LYS A 209 1.20 8.64 19.36
C LYS A 209 2.49 9.33 19.84
N ALA A 210 3.56 8.56 20.05
CA ALA A 210 4.85 9.10 20.48
C ALA A 210 5.40 10.13 19.49
N GLN A 211 5.24 9.87 18.19
CA GLN A 211 5.69 10.75 17.10
C GLN A 211 5.11 12.18 17.18
N PHE A 212 3.87 12.36 17.67
CA PHE A 212 3.35 13.73 17.86
C PHE A 212 4.12 14.50 18.92
N SER A 213 4.51 13.83 20.01
CA SER A 213 5.29 14.48 21.05
C SER A 213 6.70 14.82 20.56
N GLU A 214 7.30 13.96 19.73
CA GLU A 214 8.58 14.22 19.06
C GLU A 214 8.50 15.44 18.11
N GLY A 215 7.40 15.57 17.37
CA GLY A 215 7.13 16.76 16.56
C GLY A 215 7.11 18.05 17.40
N ALA A 216 6.53 18.01 18.61
CA ALA A 216 6.52 19.16 19.51
C ALA A 216 7.91 19.47 20.08
N VAL A 217 8.72 18.44 20.39
CA VAL A 217 10.13 18.61 20.76
C VAL A 217 10.89 19.38 19.68
N ARG A 218 10.71 19.03 18.40
CA ARG A 218 11.36 19.70 17.26
C ARG A 218 10.95 21.16 17.10
N VAL A 219 9.68 21.48 17.32
CA VAL A 219 9.23 22.89 17.31
C VAL A 219 9.94 23.68 18.39
N ILE A 220 10.08 23.12 19.59
CA ILE A 220 10.81 23.78 20.68
C ILE A 220 12.31 23.90 20.34
N ASP A 221 12.92 22.86 19.77
CA ASP A 221 14.34 22.88 19.37
C ASP A 221 14.61 24.00 18.35
N ALA A 222 13.73 24.19 17.38
CA ALA A 222 13.83 25.30 16.43
C ALA A 222 13.74 26.68 17.12
N GLN A 223 12.85 26.84 18.10
CA GLN A 223 12.76 28.10 18.85
C GLN A 223 14.00 28.35 19.69
N LEU A 224 14.57 27.32 20.31
CA LEU A 224 15.77 27.44 21.15
C LEU A 224 17.00 27.92 20.37
N GLN A 225 17.03 27.77 19.04
CA GLN A 225 18.09 28.32 18.18
C GLN A 225 18.01 29.83 17.98
N ARG A 226 16.87 30.47 18.29
CA ARG A 226 16.73 31.91 18.12
C ARG A 226 17.61 32.67 19.09
N ALA A 227 18.28 33.75 18.63
CA ALA A 227 19.14 34.56 19.47
C ALA A 227 18.37 35.48 20.44
N ASP A 228 17.13 35.86 20.11
CA ASP A 228 16.33 36.87 20.79
C ASP A 228 15.57 36.36 22.04
N LEU A 229 15.68 35.07 22.36
CA LEU A 229 15.06 34.50 23.57
C LEU A 229 15.80 34.91 24.85
N SER A 230 15.04 35.39 25.85
CA SER A 230 15.54 35.64 27.19
C SER A 230 15.96 34.33 27.91
N GLY A 231 16.84 34.43 28.92
CA GLY A 231 17.26 33.26 29.70
C GLY A 231 16.10 32.51 30.36
N ALA A 232 15.10 33.24 30.87
CA ALA A 232 13.90 32.64 31.46
C ALA A 232 13.05 31.88 30.42
N GLN A 233 12.91 32.44 29.21
CA GLN A 233 12.21 31.77 28.12
C GLN A 233 12.92 30.49 27.68
N ARG A 234 14.25 30.53 27.52
CA ARG A 234 15.04 29.33 27.19
C ARG A 234 14.91 28.25 28.25
N GLN A 235 15.00 28.62 29.53
CA GLN A 235 14.84 27.67 30.63
C GLN A 235 13.45 27.02 30.63
N ALA A 236 12.39 27.82 30.47
CA ALA A 236 11.02 27.30 30.42
C ALA A 236 10.76 26.41 29.20
N LEU A 237 11.29 26.77 28.03
CA LEU A 237 11.21 25.94 26.83
C LEU A 237 11.98 24.62 26.98
N ASN A 238 13.20 24.65 27.55
CA ASN A 238 13.97 23.45 27.84
C ASN A 238 13.24 22.53 28.84
N ALA A 239 12.63 23.10 29.88
CA ALA A 239 11.82 22.34 30.83
C ALA A 239 10.63 21.69 30.13
N ALA A 240 9.84 22.45 29.36
CA ALA A 240 8.70 21.91 28.61
C ALA A 240 9.12 20.81 27.61
N ARG A 241 10.25 21.00 26.92
CA ARG A 241 10.83 20.02 26.01
C ARG A 241 11.10 18.69 26.71
N ALA A 242 11.81 18.71 27.83
CA ALA A 242 12.23 17.51 28.55
C ALA A 242 11.10 16.88 29.36
N GLU A 243 10.42 17.69 30.18
CA GLU A 243 9.47 17.22 31.19
C GLU A 243 8.08 16.93 30.62
N ILE A 244 7.67 17.59 29.53
CA ILE A 244 6.35 17.36 28.92
C ILE A 244 6.48 16.46 27.70
N PHE A 245 7.15 16.94 26.64
CA PHE A 245 7.06 16.28 25.33
C PHE A 245 7.98 15.06 25.21
N GLN A 246 9.24 15.16 25.65
CA GLN A 246 10.15 14.01 25.64
C GLN A 246 9.68 12.92 26.59
N ALA A 247 9.32 13.27 27.84
CA ALA A 247 8.77 12.33 28.81
C ALA A 247 7.49 11.64 28.30
N ARG A 248 6.60 12.37 27.59
CA ARG A 248 5.40 11.79 26.98
C ARG A 248 5.73 10.82 25.85
N ALA A 249 6.70 11.16 24.99
CA ALA A 249 7.15 10.27 23.92
C ALA A 249 7.71 8.95 24.50
N ASP A 250 8.58 9.03 25.51
CA ASP A 250 9.20 7.86 26.13
C ASP A 250 8.20 7.00 26.91
N PHE A 251 7.24 7.62 27.58
CA PHE A 251 6.11 6.92 28.19
C PHE A 251 5.31 6.13 27.13
N LEU A 252 4.95 6.76 26.01
CA LEU A 252 4.18 6.10 24.95
C LEU A 252 4.97 4.98 24.27
N ARG A 253 6.29 5.12 24.09
CA ARG A 253 7.15 4.02 23.61
C ARG A 253 7.18 2.84 24.59
N THR A 254 7.23 3.12 25.88
CA THR A 254 7.12 2.07 26.92
C THR A 254 5.79 1.34 26.82
N GLN A 255 4.68 2.07 26.59
CA GLN A 255 3.38 1.44 26.34
C GLN A 255 3.38 0.62 25.05
N ALA A 256 4.04 1.08 23.98
CA ALA A 256 4.15 0.33 22.74
C ALA A 256 4.84 -1.04 22.97
N LEU A 257 5.92 -1.07 23.74
CA LEU A 257 6.63 -2.31 24.10
C LEU A 257 5.79 -3.23 24.99
N GLN A 258 5.09 -2.68 25.98
CA GLN A 258 4.22 -3.46 26.89
C GLN A 258 3.02 -4.10 26.18
N HIS A 259 2.61 -3.54 25.05
CA HIS A 259 1.49 -4.01 24.24
C HIS A 259 1.94 -4.67 22.91
N ALA A 260 3.20 -5.09 22.80
CA ALA A 260 3.68 -5.85 21.65
C ALA A 260 2.87 -7.15 21.48
N GLY A 261 2.48 -7.45 20.23
CA GLY A 261 1.66 -8.63 19.90
C GLY A 261 0.21 -8.57 20.37
N GLN A 262 -0.29 -7.41 20.81
CA GLN A 262 -1.68 -7.24 21.24
C GLN A 262 -2.48 -6.43 20.24
N LEU A 263 -3.70 -6.89 19.96
CA LEU A 263 -4.69 -6.16 19.17
C LEU A 263 -5.65 -5.42 20.09
N GLY A 264 -6.17 -4.28 19.62
CA GLY A 264 -7.15 -3.54 20.39
C GLY A 264 -7.95 -2.54 19.57
N ASN A 265 -8.96 -1.97 20.22
CA ASN A 265 -9.86 -1.04 19.57
C ASN A 265 -9.20 0.34 19.44
N ALA A 266 -8.92 0.73 18.20
CA ALA A 266 -8.34 2.02 17.86
C ALA A 266 -9.08 3.24 18.46
N ALA A 267 -10.41 3.18 18.56
CA ALA A 267 -11.21 4.25 19.16
C ALA A 267 -10.90 4.46 20.64
N GLN A 268 -10.54 3.39 21.36
CA GLN A 268 -10.28 3.43 22.80
C GLN A 268 -8.89 3.99 23.12
N VAL A 269 -7.93 3.80 22.21
CA VAL A 269 -6.52 4.14 22.42
C VAL A 269 -6.20 5.54 21.91
N VAL A 270 -6.54 5.80 20.64
CA VAL A 270 -6.15 7.04 19.94
C VAL A 270 -7.22 8.13 20.07
N GLY A 271 -8.48 7.74 20.28
CA GLY A 271 -9.60 8.65 20.39
C GLY A 271 -10.13 9.18 19.08
N LYS A 272 -11.26 9.89 19.16
CA LYS A 272 -11.95 10.45 18.00
C LYS A 272 -11.54 11.91 17.78
N LYS A 273 -11.24 12.31 16.54
CA LYS A 273 -11.12 13.74 16.23
C LYS A 273 -12.42 14.49 16.58
N PRO A 274 -12.34 15.74 17.08
CA PRO A 274 -13.51 16.53 17.40
C PRO A 274 -14.36 16.82 16.16
N VAL A 275 -15.67 16.69 16.30
CA VAL A 275 -16.62 17.03 15.22
C VAL A 275 -16.65 18.56 15.10
N THR A 276 -16.42 19.11 13.91
CA THR A 276 -16.48 20.56 13.66
C THR A 276 -17.78 20.94 12.96
N GLY A 277 -18.15 22.23 12.96
CA GLY A 277 -19.38 22.73 12.33
C GLY A 277 -20.63 22.57 13.22
N LEU A 278 -21.83 22.59 12.62
CA LEU A 278 -23.11 22.59 13.34
C LEU A 278 -23.26 21.40 14.33
N LYS A 279 -22.75 20.21 13.96
CA LYS A 279 -22.70 19.04 14.86
C LYS A 279 -21.70 19.21 16.01
N GLY A 280 -20.59 19.92 15.78
CA GLY A 280 -19.63 20.28 16.82
C GLY A 280 -20.17 21.30 17.82
N TRP A 281 -21.04 22.20 17.38
CA TRP A 281 -21.72 23.17 18.26
C TRP A 281 -22.73 22.49 19.21
N LEU A 282 -23.44 21.45 18.73
CA LEU A 282 -24.41 20.70 19.54
C LEU A 282 -23.78 19.64 20.47
N PHE A 283 -22.67 19.01 20.10
CA PHE A 283 -22.08 17.86 20.81
C PHE A 283 -20.64 18.07 21.32
N GLY A 284 -20.06 19.27 21.16
CA GLY A 284 -18.63 19.54 21.43
C GLY A 284 -18.26 19.84 22.89
N GLY A 285 -19.23 19.99 23.80
CA GLY A 285 -18.97 20.40 25.19
C GLY A 285 -18.11 19.40 25.98
N GLU A 286 -18.40 18.10 25.88
CA GLU A 286 -17.65 17.05 26.56
C GLU A 286 -16.25 16.85 25.97
N GLN A 287 -16.12 16.90 24.65
CA GLN A 287 -14.82 16.83 23.97
C GLN A 287 -13.96 18.03 24.34
N LYS A 288 -14.51 19.25 24.39
CA LYS A 288 -13.77 20.44 24.82
C LYS A 288 -13.31 20.35 26.28
N ARG A 289 -14.13 19.79 27.18
CA ARG A 289 -13.75 19.56 28.59
C ARG A 289 -12.64 18.51 28.71
N ALA A 290 -12.77 17.37 28.04
CA ALA A 290 -11.74 16.34 28.03
C ALA A 290 -10.42 16.87 27.44
N ARG A 291 -10.49 17.78 26.45
CA ARG A 291 -9.33 18.40 25.81
C ARG A 291 -8.57 19.25 26.79
N GLN A 292 -9.30 20.13 27.46
CA GLN A 292 -8.73 21.02 28.46
C GLN A 292 -8.15 20.24 29.64
N LEU A 293 -8.82 19.16 30.06
CA LEU A 293 -8.33 18.29 31.12
C LEU A 293 -6.99 17.66 30.76
N HIS A 294 -6.86 17.04 29.59
CA HIS A 294 -5.59 16.44 29.15
C HIS A 294 -4.48 17.48 28.94
N VAL A 295 -4.79 18.64 28.39
CA VAL A 295 -3.81 19.75 28.27
C VAL A 295 -3.33 20.18 29.66
N ASN A 296 -4.25 20.37 30.60
CA ASN A 296 -3.89 20.76 31.97
C ASN A 296 -3.09 19.68 32.70
N GLU A 297 -3.41 18.40 32.50
CA GLU A 297 -2.64 17.28 33.06
C GLU A 297 -1.21 17.27 32.49
N LEU A 298 -1.02 17.40 31.18
CA LEU A 298 0.32 17.46 30.59
C LEU A 298 1.14 18.66 31.12
N LEU A 299 0.50 19.81 31.33
CA LEU A 299 1.15 21.00 31.86
C LEU A 299 1.52 20.87 33.35
N ASN A 300 0.70 20.18 34.16
CA ASN A 300 0.82 20.19 35.63
C ASN A 300 1.46 18.93 36.23
N SER A 301 1.15 17.75 35.70
CA SER A 301 1.60 16.45 36.24
C SER A 301 2.57 15.72 35.32
N HIS A 302 2.73 16.21 34.08
CA HIS A 302 3.51 15.56 33.02
C HIS A 302 3.06 14.12 32.73
N ARG A 303 1.87 13.75 33.21
CA ARG A 303 1.33 12.39 33.15
C ARG A 303 -0.15 12.46 32.80
N THR A 304 -0.45 12.07 31.57
CA THR A 304 -1.80 11.73 31.13
C THR A 304 -1.90 10.23 30.90
N ALA A 305 -3.12 9.69 30.98
CA ALA A 305 -3.36 8.31 30.59
C ALA A 305 -2.82 8.04 29.16
N ALA A 306 -2.32 6.83 28.93
CA ALA A 306 -1.88 6.40 27.60
C ALA A 306 -3.05 6.42 26.61
N ASN A 307 -4.24 6.06 27.08
CA ASN A 307 -5.48 6.07 26.32
C ASN A 307 -6.11 7.45 26.32
N THR A 308 -6.47 7.94 25.12
CA THR A 308 -7.15 9.23 24.93
C THR A 308 -8.47 9.06 24.16
N PRO A 309 -9.40 8.21 24.61
CA PRO A 309 -10.53 7.71 23.80
C PRO A 309 -11.49 8.78 23.23
N ARG A 310 -11.43 10.00 23.78
CA ARG A 310 -12.36 11.08 23.42
C ARG A 310 -11.79 12.09 22.42
N ILE A 311 -10.46 12.16 22.27
CA ILE A 311 -9.75 13.20 21.52
C ILE A 311 -8.45 12.65 20.97
N ASP A 312 -8.12 13.01 19.72
CA ASP A 312 -6.86 12.63 19.11
C ASP A 312 -5.63 13.26 19.78
N GLU A 313 -4.56 12.45 19.92
CA GLU A 313 -3.30 12.86 20.54
C GLU A 313 -2.68 14.09 19.86
N GLN A 314 -2.75 14.17 18.51
CA GLN A 314 -2.22 15.30 17.75
C GLN A 314 -2.78 16.64 18.24
N THR A 315 -4.11 16.73 18.42
CA THR A 315 -4.78 17.93 18.92
C THR A 315 -4.31 18.25 20.35
N ILE A 316 -4.25 17.25 21.24
CA ILE A 316 -3.80 17.42 22.63
C ILE A 316 -2.38 18.01 22.67
N ILE A 317 -1.45 17.44 21.90
CA ILE A 317 -0.07 17.89 21.85
C ILE A 317 0.04 19.30 21.25
N GLN A 318 -0.64 19.58 20.14
CA GLN A 318 -0.61 20.90 19.50
C GLN A 318 -1.12 22.00 20.44
N ASP A 319 -2.19 21.75 21.20
CA ASP A 319 -2.71 22.72 22.15
C ASP A 319 -1.86 22.88 23.40
N THR A 320 -1.27 21.79 23.86
CA THR A 320 -0.30 21.82 24.96
C THR A 320 0.88 22.70 24.56
N LEU A 321 1.37 22.53 23.32
CA LEU A 321 2.43 23.36 22.76
C LEU A 321 2.01 24.83 22.68
N LYS A 322 0.82 25.16 22.16
CA LYS A 322 0.28 26.53 22.16
C LYS A 322 0.20 27.13 23.56
N ALA A 323 -0.20 26.33 24.56
CA ALA A 323 -0.27 26.77 25.94
C ALA A 323 1.13 27.07 26.50
N VAL A 324 2.13 26.22 26.22
CA VAL A 324 3.53 26.47 26.57
C VAL A 324 4.03 27.78 25.95
N PHE A 325 3.84 27.99 24.64
CA PHE A 325 4.21 29.24 23.97
C PHE A 325 3.60 30.47 24.65
N LYS A 326 2.30 30.40 24.96
CA LYS A 326 1.61 31.48 25.67
C LYS A 326 2.17 31.72 27.08
N GLN A 327 2.49 30.67 27.84
CA GLN A 327 3.06 30.79 29.19
C GLN A 327 4.45 31.45 29.18
N VAL A 328 5.25 31.24 28.13
CA VAL A 328 6.58 31.85 27.99
C VAL A 328 6.56 33.20 27.25
N GLY A 329 5.38 33.74 26.94
CA GLY A 329 5.23 35.05 26.29
C GLY A 329 5.61 35.06 24.79
N LEU A 330 5.52 33.91 24.12
CA LEU A 330 5.72 33.79 22.67
C LEU A 330 4.37 33.69 21.94
N ASP A 331 4.33 34.07 20.67
CA ASP A 331 3.11 34.03 19.86
C ASP A 331 2.68 32.58 19.53
N PRO A 332 1.48 32.14 19.93
CA PRO A 332 0.97 30.81 19.59
C PRO A 332 0.43 30.70 18.15
N GLY A 333 0.31 31.80 17.40
CA GLY A 333 -0.29 31.86 16.07
C GLY A 333 0.35 30.89 15.06
N GLY A 334 1.69 30.88 15.00
CA GLY A 334 2.46 30.03 14.08
C GLY A 334 2.63 28.58 14.50
N VAL A 335 2.25 28.21 15.73
CA VAL A 335 2.54 26.88 16.31
C VAL A 335 1.93 25.75 15.51
N GLY A 336 0.72 25.93 14.96
CA GLY A 336 0.07 24.89 14.16
C GLY A 336 0.87 24.55 12.91
N HIS A 337 1.28 25.59 12.17
CA HIS A 337 2.09 25.44 10.95
C HIS A 337 3.46 24.83 11.27
N ALA A 338 4.18 25.38 12.26
CA ALA A 338 5.48 24.86 12.70
C ALA A 338 5.39 23.38 13.15
N PHE A 339 4.32 23.02 13.86
CA PHE A 339 4.09 21.64 14.28
C PHE A 339 3.82 20.70 13.09
N HIS A 340 3.01 21.11 12.12
CA HIS A 340 2.81 20.33 10.90
C HIS A 340 4.10 20.13 10.10
N HIS A 341 4.91 21.19 9.95
CA HIS A 341 6.22 21.10 9.31
C HIS A 341 7.16 20.14 10.08
N ALA A 342 7.23 20.28 11.41
CA ALA A 342 8.01 19.39 12.25
C ALA A 342 7.56 17.92 12.16
N MET A 343 6.26 17.66 12.08
CA MET A 343 5.72 16.31 11.86
C MET A 343 6.15 15.73 10.51
N ASN A 344 6.12 16.53 9.44
CA ASN A 344 6.61 16.07 8.12
C ASN A 344 8.09 15.71 8.17
N GLU A 345 8.89 16.48 8.90
CA GLU A 345 10.30 16.21 9.13
C GLU A 345 10.54 14.92 9.93
N VAL A 346 9.77 14.67 11.00
CA VAL A 346 9.80 13.38 11.72
C VAL A 346 9.51 12.23 10.75
N LEU A 347 8.42 12.36 9.99
CA LEU A 347 7.98 11.28 9.11
C LEU A 347 8.97 11.00 7.96
N ASN A 348 9.63 12.04 7.45
CA ASN A 348 10.56 11.93 6.31
C ASN A 348 11.98 11.56 6.74
N ARG A 349 12.45 12.03 7.91
CA ARG A 349 13.85 11.90 8.32
C ARG A 349 14.12 10.86 9.39
N ASP A 350 13.16 10.62 10.30
CA ASP A 350 13.41 9.79 11.49
C ASP A 350 12.87 8.37 11.34
N GLN A 351 12.04 8.11 10.33
CA GLN A 351 11.51 6.77 10.05
C GLN A 351 12.43 6.00 9.10
N ASP A 352 12.52 4.68 9.29
CA ASP A 352 13.22 3.78 8.37
C ASP A 352 12.35 3.56 7.12
N TRP A 353 12.73 4.18 6.01
CA TRP A 353 12.10 4.00 4.69
C TRP A 353 12.68 2.79 3.93
N ALA A 354 13.08 1.75 4.65
CA ALA A 354 13.55 0.48 4.08
C ALA A 354 12.51 -0.18 3.16
N PRO A 355 12.94 -1.09 2.27
CA PRO A 355 12.03 -1.89 1.47
C PRO A 355 11.09 -2.71 2.36
N ILE A 356 9.79 -2.66 2.06
CA ILE A 356 8.76 -3.44 2.73
C ILE A 356 8.56 -4.73 1.95
N VAL A 357 8.93 -5.87 2.52
CA VAL A 357 8.75 -7.20 1.91
C VAL A 357 7.76 -8.00 2.75
N LYS A 358 6.69 -8.47 2.11
CA LYS A 358 5.62 -9.23 2.74
C LYS A 358 5.44 -10.56 2.03
N GLU A 359 5.32 -11.62 2.82
CA GLU A 359 4.81 -12.89 2.31
C GLU A 359 3.29 -12.84 2.23
N ILE A 360 2.73 -13.46 1.20
CA ILE A 360 1.30 -13.66 0.99
C ILE A 360 1.08 -15.17 0.88
N GLN A 361 0.32 -15.74 1.81
CA GLN A 361 -0.08 -17.14 1.80
C GLN A 361 -1.52 -17.27 1.29
N LEU A 362 -1.70 -17.72 0.04
CA LEU A 362 -3.02 -17.93 -0.55
C LEU A 362 -3.45 -19.38 -0.45
N GLN A 363 -4.61 -19.63 0.13
CA GLN A 363 -5.24 -20.95 0.07
C GLN A 363 -5.92 -21.14 -1.28
N SER A 364 -5.45 -22.10 -2.09
CA SER A 364 -6.03 -22.52 -3.37
C SER A 364 -6.54 -23.96 -3.26
N GLY A 365 -7.78 -24.07 -2.77
CA GLY A 365 -8.44 -25.29 -2.35
C GLY A 365 -7.68 -26.08 -1.29
N SER A 366 -6.69 -26.80 -1.75
CA SER A 366 -5.78 -27.66 -1.02
C SER A 366 -4.46 -26.94 -0.80
N GLU A 367 -3.98 -26.21 -1.78
CA GLU A 367 -2.60 -25.81 -1.83
C GLU A 367 -2.44 -24.43 -1.21
N THR A 368 -1.43 -24.23 -0.36
CA THR A 368 -0.99 -22.88 -0.02
C THR A 368 -0.02 -22.43 -1.10
N VAL A 369 -0.40 -21.39 -1.83
CA VAL A 369 0.45 -20.74 -2.84
C VAL A 369 1.13 -19.55 -2.18
N LEU A 370 2.47 -19.59 -2.19
CA LEU A 370 3.30 -18.52 -1.67
C LEU A 370 3.54 -17.47 -2.75
N SER A 371 3.48 -16.22 -2.34
CA SER A 371 3.88 -15.07 -3.15
C SER A 371 4.48 -14.01 -2.25
N TYR A 372 5.26 -13.11 -2.83
CA TYR A 372 5.93 -12.04 -2.11
C TYR A 372 5.60 -10.70 -2.73
N SER A 373 5.13 -9.79 -1.88
CA SER A 373 4.88 -8.41 -2.22
C SER A 373 6.02 -7.55 -1.70
N GLU A 374 6.66 -6.80 -2.58
CA GLU A 374 7.71 -5.85 -2.25
C GLU A 374 7.25 -4.43 -2.59
N THR A 375 7.35 -3.51 -1.63
CA THR A 375 7.24 -2.08 -1.88
C THR A 375 8.53 -1.39 -1.46
N THR A 376 9.23 -0.81 -2.42
CA THR A 376 10.55 -0.18 -2.22
C THR A 376 10.40 1.34 -2.35
N PRO A 377 10.51 2.11 -1.26
CA PRO A 377 10.51 3.58 -1.35
C PRO A 377 11.68 4.13 -2.17
N ALA A 378 11.47 5.28 -2.82
CA ALA A 378 12.45 5.91 -3.71
C ALA A 378 13.82 6.18 -3.08
N GLY A 379 13.89 6.42 -1.77
CA GLY A 379 15.14 6.57 -1.01
C GLY A 379 16.16 5.44 -1.18
N ASN A 380 15.69 4.24 -1.56
CA ASN A 380 16.53 3.06 -1.73
C ASN A 380 17.16 2.94 -3.11
N PHE A 381 16.74 3.75 -4.09
CA PHE A 381 17.27 3.67 -5.46
C PHE A 381 17.48 5.03 -6.13
N ILE A 382 16.98 6.14 -5.57
CA ILE A 382 17.27 7.50 -6.02
C ILE A 382 18.17 8.18 -5.00
N SER A 383 19.43 8.42 -5.36
CA SER A 383 20.44 8.99 -4.45
C SER A 383 20.06 10.38 -3.91
N ALA A 384 19.34 11.18 -4.69
CA ALA A 384 18.88 12.52 -4.29
C ALA A 384 17.95 12.51 -3.06
N TYR A 385 17.29 11.39 -2.77
CA TYR A 385 16.46 11.23 -1.57
C TYR A 385 17.30 10.99 -0.30
N ALA A 386 18.61 10.71 -0.43
CA ALA A 386 19.53 10.46 0.68
C ALA A 386 19.02 9.40 1.68
N GLY A 387 18.45 8.30 1.17
CA GLY A 387 17.89 7.21 1.99
C GLY A 387 16.53 7.49 2.62
N LYS A 388 15.93 8.66 2.37
CA LYS A 388 14.64 9.08 2.95
C LYS A 388 13.47 8.78 2.04
N GLY A 389 12.25 8.91 2.55
CA GLY A 389 11.05 9.10 1.74
C GLY A 389 10.41 10.44 2.00
N PHE A 390 9.53 10.86 1.09
CA PHE A 390 8.76 12.10 1.23
C PHE A 390 7.29 11.75 1.38
N ASN A 391 6.76 11.98 2.58
CA ASN A 391 5.39 11.67 2.91
C ASN A 391 4.42 12.60 2.18
N ALA A 392 3.20 12.11 1.97
CA ALA A 392 2.19 12.83 1.20
C ALA A 392 1.53 14.04 1.90
N HIS A 393 1.87 14.34 3.16
CA HIS A 393 1.51 15.61 3.81
C HIS A 393 2.44 16.76 3.45
N SER A 394 3.60 16.49 2.84
CA SER A 394 4.47 17.50 2.23
C SER A 394 3.87 18.01 0.91
N SER A 395 2.68 18.62 0.98
CA SER A 395 1.91 19.06 -0.20
C SER A 395 2.61 20.12 -1.06
N ALA A 396 3.54 20.88 -0.47
CA ALA A 396 4.39 21.87 -1.13
C ALA A 396 5.80 21.35 -1.48
N GLU A 397 6.11 20.06 -1.25
CA GLU A 397 7.40 19.46 -1.62
C GLU A 397 7.68 19.69 -3.10
N TYR A 398 8.72 20.43 -3.44
CA TYR A 398 8.92 20.91 -4.80
C TYR A 398 10.10 20.27 -5.52
N THR A 399 10.91 19.54 -4.76
CA THR A 399 12.07 18.81 -5.28
C THR A 399 11.65 17.38 -5.56
N HIS A 400 10.98 16.73 -4.61
CA HIS A 400 10.77 15.30 -4.63
C HIS A 400 9.32 14.85 -4.93
N ALA A 401 9.16 13.77 -5.69
CA ALA A 401 7.90 13.08 -5.86
C ALA A 401 7.47 12.46 -4.51
N VAL A 402 6.33 12.91 -4.00
CA VAL A 402 5.82 12.42 -2.72
C VAL A 402 5.33 10.99 -2.85
N ASN A 403 5.64 10.18 -1.85
CA ASN A 403 5.24 8.78 -1.70
C ASN A 403 5.61 7.89 -2.90
N LEU A 404 6.69 8.24 -3.60
CA LEU A 404 7.22 7.48 -4.73
C LEU A 404 7.84 6.17 -4.24
N ALA A 405 7.38 5.05 -4.78
CA ALA A 405 7.89 3.72 -4.51
C ALA A 405 7.73 2.80 -5.72
N ARG A 406 8.60 1.80 -5.82
CA ARG A 406 8.38 0.63 -6.67
C ARG A 406 7.48 -0.35 -5.93
N THR A 407 6.54 -0.98 -6.63
CA THR A 407 5.77 -2.10 -6.12
C THR A 407 5.94 -3.30 -7.03
N ARG A 408 6.19 -4.47 -6.44
CA ARG A 408 6.49 -5.70 -7.15
C ARG A 408 5.78 -6.88 -6.50
N LEU A 409 5.35 -7.81 -7.34
CA LEU A 409 4.82 -9.10 -6.92
C LEU A 409 5.64 -10.21 -7.56
N THR A 410 6.11 -11.15 -6.75
CA THR A 410 6.78 -12.36 -7.22
C THR A 410 6.10 -13.61 -6.69
N ASP A 411 6.08 -14.69 -7.46
CA ASP A 411 5.62 -15.99 -6.95
C ASP A 411 6.67 -16.67 -6.06
N GLY A 412 6.32 -17.82 -5.48
CA GLY A 412 7.22 -18.65 -4.67
C GLY A 412 8.45 -19.20 -5.42
N GLN A 413 8.53 -19.02 -6.75
CA GLN A 413 9.70 -19.38 -7.57
C GLN A 413 10.58 -18.17 -7.90
N GLY A 414 10.20 -16.98 -7.44
CA GLY A 414 10.90 -15.72 -7.71
C GLY A 414 10.58 -15.12 -9.08
N GLN A 415 9.62 -15.66 -9.82
CA GLN A 415 9.16 -15.08 -11.07
C GLN A 415 8.35 -13.82 -10.78
N VAL A 416 8.67 -12.73 -11.47
CA VAL A 416 7.90 -11.48 -11.39
C VAL A 416 6.56 -11.67 -12.07
N LEU A 417 5.49 -11.40 -11.33
CA LEU A 417 4.12 -11.41 -11.81
C LEU A 417 3.63 -10.00 -12.16
N PHE A 418 4.12 -9.00 -11.43
CA PHE A 418 3.86 -7.58 -11.67
C PHE A 418 5.00 -6.72 -11.15
N ASP A 419 5.27 -5.61 -11.84
CA ASP A 419 6.25 -4.60 -11.48
C ASP A 419 5.75 -3.22 -11.97
N GLY A 420 5.74 -2.24 -11.07
CA GLY A 420 5.27 -0.90 -11.38
C GLY A 420 5.71 0.13 -10.34
N LEU A 421 5.36 1.38 -10.59
CA LEU A 421 5.60 2.48 -9.66
C LEU A 421 4.28 2.99 -9.07
N ARG A 422 4.35 3.46 -7.84
CA ARG A 422 3.25 4.14 -7.14
C ARG A 422 3.74 5.46 -6.58
N HIS A 423 2.90 6.48 -6.59
CA HIS A 423 3.24 7.79 -6.06
C HIS A 423 1.99 8.57 -5.59
N GLY A 424 2.18 9.68 -4.86
CA GLY A 424 1.17 10.71 -4.69
C GLY A 424 1.06 11.60 -5.92
N VAL A 425 0.08 12.49 -5.98
CA VAL A 425 -0.13 13.28 -7.20
C VAL A 425 1.08 14.15 -7.53
N ILE A 426 1.43 14.22 -8.82
CA ILE A 426 2.58 15.02 -9.29
C ILE A 426 2.37 16.51 -8.99
N SER A 427 1.12 16.97 -8.92
CA SER A 427 0.77 18.32 -8.50
C SER A 427 1.32 18.66 -7.11
N ALA A 428 2.20 19.67 -7.01
CA ALA A 428 2.64 20.32 -5.78
C ALA A 428 1.52 21.25 -5.26
N PHE A 429 0.37 20.66 -4.92
CA PHE A 429 -0.86 21.40 -4.67
C PHE A 429 -0.85 22.26 -3.39
N GLY A 430 0.18 22.15 -2.56
CA GLY A 430 0.46 23.07 -1.45
C GLY A 430 1.03 24.41 -1.90
N ILE A 431 1.65 24.49 -3.07
CA ILE A 431 2.13 25.76 -3.64
C ILE A 431 0.91 26.53 -4.17
N THR A 432 0.46 27.50 -3.37
CA THR A 432 -0.71 28.34 -3.64
C THR A 432 -0.44 29.77 -3.17
N PRO A 433 -1.10 30.79 -3.76
CA PRO A 433 -0.91 32.17 -3.32
C PRO A 433 -1.19 32.36 -1.82
N GLY A 434 -2.20 31.68 -1.28
CA GLY A 434 -2.55 31.74 0.13
C GLY A 434 -1.46 31.21 1.06
N GLU A 435 -0.85 30.05 0.75
CA GLU A 435 0.24 29.50 1.56
C GLU A 435 1.53 30.34 1.42
N ILE A 436 1.88 30.73 0.18
CA ILE A 436 3.09 31.51 -0.11
C ILE A 436 3.05 32.88 0.58
N ALA A 437 1.89 33.54 0.66
CA ALA A 437 1.74 34.83 1.32
C ALA A 437 2.11 34.80 2.82
N HIS A 438 1.98 33.65 3.48
CA HIS A 438 2.28 33.49 4.91
C HIS A 438 3.61 32.79 5.18
N MET A 439 4.31 32.36 4.12
CA MET A 439 5.58 31.64 4.22
C MET A 439 6.71 32.59 4.60
N GLY A 440 7.55 32.19 5.56
CA GLY A 440 8.74 32.95 5.97
C GLY A 440 9.82 32.98 4.89
N ASP A 441 10.71 33.97 4.93
CA ASP A 441 11.79 34.10 3.93
C ASP A 441 12.72 32.87 3.92
N ASP A 442 13.00 32.26 5.07
CA ASP A 442 13.87 31.07 5.17
C ASP A 442 13.31 29.85 4.41
N GLU A 443 11.98 29.75 4.29
CA GLU A 443 11.32 28.67 3.55
C GLU A 443 11.10 29.06 2.08
N LEU A 444 10.71 30.32 1.81
CA LEU A 444 10.38 30.77 0.46
C LEU A 444 11.62 31.04 -0.42
N ALA A 445 12.71 31.53 0.16
CA ALA A 445 13.97 31.79 -0.56
C ALA A 445 14.49 30.60 -1.36
N PRO A 446 14.71 29.41 -0.76
CA PRO A 446 15.19 28.25 -1.51
C PRO A 446 14.19 27.79 -2.58
N MET A 447 12.88 27.95 -2.34
CA MET A 447 11.85 27.64 -3.35
C MET A 447 11.96 28.55 -4.57
N VAL A 448 12.04 29.87 -4.36
CA VAL A 448 12.23 30.85 -5.45
C VAL A 448 13.52 30.57 -6.21
N GLU A 449 14.59 30.24 -5.48
CA GLU A 449 15.89 29.89 -6.06
C GLU A 449 15.88 28.70 -7.00
N GLN A 450 15.12 27.67 -6.65
CA GLN A 450 15.10 26.41 -7.38
C GLN A 450 13.98 26.34 -8.44
N LEU A 451 12.89 27.09 -8.25
CA LEU A 451 11.70 26.97 -9.09
C LEU A 451 11.50 28.14 -10.06
N LEU A 452 12.04 29.33 -9.77
CA LEU A 452 11.93 30.47 -10.67
C LEU A 452 13.22 30.67 -11.46
N PRO A 453 13.17 30.63 -12.80
CA PRO A 453 14.32 30.94 -13.64
C PRO A 453 14.74 32.40 -13.42
N LYS A 454 16.05 32.68 -13.51
CA LYS A 454 16.63 33.99 -13.15
C LYS A 454 16.05 35.16 -13.95
N GLU A 455 15.52 34.89 -15.15
CA GLU A 455 14.86 35.86 -16.03
C GLU A 455 13.53 36.36 -15.46
N GLN A 456 12.90 35.61 -14.55
CA GLN A 456 11.67 36.00 -13.86
C GLN A 456 11.93 36.71 -12.53
N TRP A 457 13.19 36.88 -12.13
CA TRP A 457 13.54 37.58 -10.91
C TRP A 457 13.46 39.09 -11.11
N LEU A 458 12.99 39.79 -10.08
CA LEU A 458 12.85 41.22 -10.12
C LEU A 458 14.17 41.91 -9.77
N ARG A 459 14.39 43.07 -10.39
CA ARG A 459 15.47 43.99 -10.04
C ARG A 459 15.11 44.84 -8.83
N GLU A 460 16.13 45.37 -8.15
CA GLU A 460 15.91 46.39 -7.13
C GLU A 460 15.08 47.55 -7.70
N ASN A 461 14.12 48.04 -6.92
CA ASN A 461 13.16 49.09 -7.27
C ASN A 461 12.17 48.73 -8.39
N GLU A 462 12.18 47.52 -8.93
CA GLU A 462 11.29 47.15 -10.04
C GLU A 462 9.80 47.16 -9.64
N ARG A 463 9.47 46.77 -8.40
CA ARG A 463 8.10 46.83 -7.89
C ARG A 463 7.59 48.26 -7.78
N GLU A 464 8.42 49.16 -7.27
CA GLU A 464 8.11 50.59 -7.19
C GLU A 464 7.90 51.18 -8.58
N VAL A 465 8.75 50.81 -9.54
CA VAL A 465 8.62 51.22 -10.94
C VAL A 465 7.29 50.73 -11.54
N ARG A 466 6.92 49.46 -11.34
CA ARG A 466 5.64 48.90 -11.83
C ARG A 466 4.42 49.59 -11.19
N LEU A 467 4.49 49.89 -9.90
CA LEU A 467 3.43 50.61 -9.19
C LEU A 467 3.27 52.04 -9.71
N LEU A 468 4.37 52.78 -9.84
CA LEU A 468 4.37 54.14 -10.38
C LEU A 468 3.86 54.18 -11.82
N GLN A 469 4.20 53.18 -12.63
CA GLN A 469 3.68 53.05 -13.99
C GLN A 469 2.17 52.78 -14.00
N THR A 470 1.67 51.90 -13.13
CA THR A 470 0.23 51.65 -12.97
C THR A 470 -0.52 52.90 -12.50
N LEU A 471 0.06 53.67 -11.57
CA LEU A 471 -0.50 54.94 -11.11
C LEU A 471 -0.50 56.00 -12.21
N SER A 472 0.53 56.03 -13.05
CA SER A 472 0.59 56.91 -14.21
C SER A 472 -0.45 56.54 -15.27
N ASP A 473 -0.58 55.26 -15.60
CA ASP A 473 -1.57 54.74 -16.55
C ASP A 473 -3.02 54.99 -16.09
N THR A 474 -3.24 55.11 -14.78
CA THR A 474 -4.54 55.44 -14.18
C THR A 474 -4.77 56.95 -13.98
N GLY A 475 -3.81 57.80 -14.38
CA GLY A 475 -3.90 59.26 -14.23
C GLY A 475 -3.79 59.74 -12.77
N LEU A 476 -3.34 58.87 -11.86
CA LEU A 476 -3.15 59.16 -10.44
C LEU A 476 -1.75 59.72 -10.15
N ALA A 477 -0.83 59.68 -11.12
CA ALA A 477 0.51 60.25 -11.02
C ALA A 477 1.02 60.78 -12.37
N ASP A 478 1.58 62.00 -12.37
CA ASP A 478 2.29 62.56 -13.53
C ASP A 478 3.78 62.17 -13.45
N TYR A 479 4.18 61.08 -14.10
CA TYR A 479 5.56 60.61 -14.12
C TYR A 479 5.97 60.11 -15.51
N GLU A 480 7.16 60.48 -15.98
CA GLU A 480 7.69 60.04 -17.28
C GLU A 480 8.25 58.61 -17.20
N ALA A 481 7.67 57.67 -17.97
CA ALA A 481 8.06 56.26 -18.02
C ALA A 481 9.56 56.00 -18.31
N GLN A 482 10.26 56.93 -18.97
CA GLN A 482 11.70 56.82 -19.26
C GLN A 482 12.60 57.06 -18.03
N GLN A 483 12.18 57.89 -17.07
CA GLN A 483 12.97 58.14 -15.85
C GLN A 483 12.94 56.94 -14.89
N LEU A 484 11.84 56.17 -14.92
CA LEU A 484 11.61 54.99 -14.10
C LEU A 484 12.58 53.83 -14.42
N GLN A 485 12.96 53.64 -15.69
CA GLN A 485 13.85 52.54 -16.10
C GLN A 485 15.31 52.74 -15.64
N HIS A 486 15.75 53.98 -15.45
CA HIS A 486 17.10 54.29 -14.99
C HIS A 486 17.33 54.03 -13.49
N HIS A 487 16.29 53.68 -12.74
CA HIS A 487 16.36 53.41 -11.29
C HIS A 487 16.35 51.91 -10.93
N LEU A 488 16.28 51.02 -11.94
CA LEU A 488 16.35 49.59 -11.71
C LEU A 488 17.78 49.17 -11.34
N GLY A 489 17.95 48.60 -10.16
CA GLY A 489 19.23 48.05 -9.71
C GLY A 489 19.48 46.62 -10.22
N PRO A 490 20.40 45.87 -9.59
CA PRO A 490 20.65 44.46 -9.92
C PRO A 490 19.45 43.57 -9.58
N ILE A 491 19.46 42.32 -10.06
CA ILE A 491 18.50 41.28 -9.66
C ILE A 491 18.52 41.12 -8.14
N SER A 492 17.35 41.12 -7.50
CA SER A 492 17.18 41.10 -6.05
C SER A 492 16.27 39.95 -5.61
N LEU A 493 16.81 39.07 -4.76
CA LEU A 493 16.02 38.02 -4.11
C LEU A 493 14.92 38.64 -3.24
N LYS A 494 15.24 39.70 -2.49
CA LYS A 494 14.27 40.37 -1.60
C LYS A 494 13.06 40.90 -2.38
N GLU A 495 13.28 41.59 -3.50
CA GLU A 495 12.18 42.08 -4.34
C GLU A 495 11.40 40.93 -4.96
N THR A 496 12.09 39.86 -5.37
CA THR A 496 11.46 38.67 -5.94
C THR A 496 10.58 37.96 -4.91
N LEU A 497 11.04 37.79 -3.67
CA LEU A 497 10.25 37.20 -2.59
C LEU A 497 8.97 37.99 -2.31
N ALA A 498 9.07 39.32 -2.29
CA ALA A 498 7.91 40.16 -2.09
C ALA A 498 6.93 40.09 -3.27
N ALA A 499 7.43 40.06 -4.51
CA ALA A 499 6.58 39.89 -5.70
C ALA A 499 5.87 38.54 -5.73
N VAL A 500 6.58 37.45 -5.42
CA VAL A 500 6.02 36.09 -5.38
C VAL A 500 4.87 35.95 -4.38
N ARG A 501 4.89 36.71 -3.28
CA ARG A 501 3.77 36.73 -2.30
C ARG A 501 2.51 37.41 -2.83
N GLU A 502 2.63 38.25 -3.83
CA GLU A 502 1.53 39.09 -4.34
C GLU A 502 1.08 38.68 -5.75
N ASP A 503 1.95 38.02 -6.52
CA ASP A 503 1.72 37.64 -7.92
C ASP A 503 1.42 36.14 -8.06
N ALA A 504 0.13 35.84 -8.29
CA ALA A 504 -0.32 34.48 -8.51
C ALA A 504 0.31 33.81 -9.75
N ALA A 505 0.72 34.57 -10.76
CA ALA A 505 1.37 34.01 -11.94
C ALA A 505 2.77 33.49 -11.65
N LEU A 506 3.54 34.17 -10.78
CA LEU A 506 4.84 33.69 -10.30
C LEU A 506 4.68 32.43 -9.45
N VAL A 507 3.65 32.37 -8.60
CA VAL A 507 3.32 31.17 -7.81
C VAL A 507 2.94 29.99 -8.72
N ASP A 508 2.16 30.25 -9.77
CA ASP A 508 1.78 29.23 -10.75
C ASP A 508 2.98 28.74 -11.57
N ALA A 509 3.93 29.61 -11.90
CA ALA A 509 5.19 29.23 -12.53
C ALA A 509 6.03 28.33 -11.61
N MET A 510 6.17 28.68 -10.33
CA MET A 510 6.84 27.84 -9.33
C MET A 510 6.18 26.47 -9.21
N ARG A 511 4.85 26.44 -9.12
CA ARG A 511 4.07 25.19 -9.05
C ARG A 511 4.27 24.34 -10.29
N ARG A 512 4.26 24.93 -11.49
CA ARG A 512 4.51 24.18 -12.75
C ARG A 512 5.91 23.57 -12.76
N GLN A 513 6.92 24.31 -12.34
CA GLN A 513 8.30 23.80 -12.27
C GLN A 513 8.43 22.65 -11.25
N ALA A 514 7.79 22.78 -10.09
CA ALA A 514 7.73 21.71 -9.08
C ALA A 514 7.06 20.43 -9.62
N ASN A 515 5.96 20.58 -10.37
CA ASN A 515 5.28 19.46 -11.01
C ASN A 515 6.19 18.78 -12.05
N LEU A 516 6.94 19.56 -12.83
CA LEU A 516 7.91 19.03 -13.80
C LEU A 516 9.03 18.26 -13.10
N ASN A 517 9.57 18.77 -11.99
CA ASN A 517 10.59 18.06 -11.20
C ASN A 517 10.09 16.68 -10.75
N ARG A 518 8.90 16.63 -10.14
CA ARG A 518 8.27 15.39 -9.69
C ARG A 518 7.99 14.41 -10.84
N ALA A 519 7.58 14.91 -12.01
CA ALA A 519 7.40 14.07 -13.20
C ALA A 519 8.74 13.49 -13.71
N ARG A 520 9.79 14.32 -13.75
CA ARG A 520 11.15 13.90 -14.13
C ARG A 520 11.69 12.82 -13.21
N GLU A 521 11.52 12.96 -11.89
CA GLU A 521 11.93 11.91 -10.95
C GLU A 521 11.15 10.61 -11.11
N THR A 522 9.85 10.69 -11.43
CA THR A 522 9.04 9.49 -11.70
C THR A 522 9.52 8.76 -12.97
N VAL A 523 9.95 9.50 -14.00
CA VAL A 523 10.62 8.93 -15.18
C VAL A 523 11.97 8.31 -14.80
N LEU A 524 12.78 9.02 -14.02
CA LEU A 524 14.10 8.55 -13.58
C LEU A 524 13.99 7.25 -12.77
N ALA A 525 13.03 7.17 -11.84
CA ALA A 525 12.73 5.97 -11.06
C ALA A 525 12.54 4.75 -11.94
N THR A 526 11.83 4.91 -13.06
CA THR A 526 11.54 3.83 -14.01
C THR A 526 12.82 3.21 -14.58
N VAL A 527 13.83 4.03 -14.86
CA VAL A 527 15.13 3.58 -15.35
C VAL A 527 15.94 2.92 -14.24
N LEU A 528 15.99 3.55 -13.07
CA LEU A 528 16.76 3.05 -11.92
C LEU A 528 16.25 1.70 -11.42
N THR A 529 14.97 1.39 -11.61
CA THR A 529 14.38 0.11 -11.21
C THR A 529 14.40 -0.96 -12.29
N ASP A 530 14.85 -0.65 -13.51
CA ASP A 530 14.95 -1.57 -14.64
C ASP A 530 16.41 -1.65 -15.15
N PRO A 531 17.18 -2.66 -14.70
CA PRO A 531 18.57 -2.82 -15.10
C PRO A 531 18.77 -2.94 -16.62
N ALA A 532 17.83 -3.56 -17.34
CA ALA A 532 17.94 -3.73 -18.79
C ALA A 532 17.75 -2.38 -19.52
N LEU A 533 16.79 -1.57 -19.04
CA LEU A 533 16.59 -0.20 -19.52
C LEU A 533 17.81 0.68 -19.21
N MET A 534 18.34 0.60 -17.99
CA MET A 534 19.53 1.35 -17.57
C MET A 534 20.75 0.99 -18.43
N GLN A 535 21.04 -0.29 -18.63
CA GLN A 535 22.17 -0.75 -19.45
C GLN A 535 22.10 -0.21 -20.89
N ARG A 536 20.92 -0.27 -21.51
CA ARG A 536 20.70 0.29 -22.86
C ARG A 536 20.91 1.80 -22.89
N ALA A 537 20.39 2.52 -21.89
CA ALA A 537 20.54 3.96 -21.80
C ALA A 537 22.01 4.39 -21.59
N LEU A 538 22.76 3.66 -20.75
CA LEU A 538 24.19 3.89 -20.51
C LEU A 538 25.06 3.57 -21.75
N ALA A 539 24.60 2.65 -22.62
CA ALA A 539 25.22 2.37 -23.91
C ALA A 539 25.02 3.49 -24.95
N GLY A 540 24.33 4.58 -24.60
CA GLY A 540 24.06 5.72 -25.47
C GLY A 540 22.84 5.55 -26.38
N GLU A 541 22.06 4.48 -26.20
CA GLU A 541 20.82 4.29 -26.93
C GLU A 541 19.79 5.35 -26.49
N LYS A 542 19.05 5.93 -27.45
CA LYS A 542 17.88 6.76 -27.15
C LYS A 542 16.68 5.87 -26.83
N VAL A 543 16.68 5.27 -25.65
CA VAL A 543 15.70 4.24 -25.29
C VAL A 543 14.29 4.85 -25.19
N PRO A 544 13.29 4.31 -25.92
CA PRO A 544 11.91 4.72 -25.72
C PRO A 544 11.39 4.21 -24.37
N VAL A 545 10.77 5.11 -23.61
CA VAL A 545 10.13 4.80 -22.33
C VAL A 545 8.66 5.13 -22.46
N ASP A 546 7.85 4.12 -22.79
CA ASP A 546 6.40 4.24 -22.88
C ASP A 546 5.81 4.07 -21.48
N ILE A 547 5.14 5.10 -20.99
CA ILE A 547 4.64 5.17 -19.61
C ILE A 547 3.13 5.18 -19.63
N LEU A 548 2.49 4.27 -18.90
CA LEU A 548 1.08 4.38 -18.56
C LEU A 548 0.95 4.99 -17.16
N SER A 549 0.43 6.22 -17.09
CA SER A 549 0.14 6.90 -15.82
C SER A 549 -1.36 6.87 -15.52
N ILE A 550 -1.74 6.10 -14.49
CA ILE A 550 -3.13 5.91 -14.07
C ILE A 550 -3.41 6.74 -12.81
N SER A 551 -4.17 7.82 -12.97
CA SER A 551 -4.61 8.63 -11.84
C SER A 551 -5.99 8.18 -11.33
N LEU A 552 -6.18 8.24 -10.01
CA LEU A 552 -7.40 7.82 -9.31
C LEU A 552 -8.15 9.02 -8.70
N LEU A 553 -7.92 10.22 -9.23
CA LEU A 553 -8.54 11.45 -8.77
C LEU A 553 -10.03 11.50 -9.17
N THR A 554 -10.84 12.17 -8.36
CA THR A 554 -12.27 12.40 -8.57
C THR A 554 -12.49 13.90 -8.77
N PRO A 555 -12.36 14.41 -10.01
CA PRO A 555 -12.41 15.83 -10.32
C PRO A 555 -13.85 16.35 -10.31
N ASP A 556 -14.42 16.45 -9.10
CA ASP A 556 -15.81 16.86 -8.86
C ASP A 556 -16.00 18.37 -9.04
N ASN A 557 -17.13 18.78 -9.63
CA ASN A 557 -17.43 20.19 -9.90
C ASN A 557 -17.92 20.98 -8.66
N VAL A 558 -18.35 20.29 -7.59
CA VAL A 558 -19.03 20.93 -6.43
C VAL A 558 -18.08 21.18 -5.24
N ARG A 559 -17.08 20.33 -5.01
CA ARG A 559 -16.17 20.45 -3.85
C ARG A 559 -15.29 21.71 -3.86
N PRO A 560 -14.79 22.21 -5.02
CA PRO A 560 -14.01 23.44 -5.07
C PRO A 560 -14.78 24.68 -4.59
N LEU A 561 -16.11 24.70 -4.77
CA LEU A 561 -16.97 25.83 -4.38
C LEU A 561 -17.21 25.92 -2.86
N ILE A 562 -16.93 24.85 -2.10
CA ILE A 562 -17.29 24.72 -0.68
C ILE A 562 -16.06 24.54 0.23
N LYS A 563 -14.95 23.97 -0.26
CA LYS A 563 -13.80 23.56 0.57
C LYS A 563 -12.44 24.20 0.22
N GLY A 564 -12.39 25.15 -0.72
CA GLY A 564 -11.19 25.93 -1.05
C GLY A 564 -10.21 25.27 -2.05
N ALA A 565 -9.11 25.96 -2.35
CA ALA A 565 -8.19 25.64 -3.46
C ALA A 565 -7.38 24.33 -3.30
N HIS A 566 -7.09 23.91 -2.06
CA HIS A 566 -6.27 22.71 -1.75
C HIS A 566 -6.99 21.37 -1.97
N GLU A 567 -8.30 21.40 -2.19
CA GLU A 567 -9.14 20.21 -2.47
C GLU A 567 -9.59 20.14 -3.94
N ASN A 568 -8.99 20.95 -4.80
CA ASN A 568 -9.32 20.99 -6.22
C ASN A 568 -8.61 19.87 -7.00
N GLU A 569 -9.10 18.63 -6.88
CA GLU A 569 -8.57 17.48 -7.62
C GLU A 569 -8.64 17.69 -9.16
N ARG A 570 -9.54 18.55 -9.67
CA ARG A 570 -9.56 18.93 -11.09
C ARG A 570 -8.29 19.68 -11.51
N ARG A 571 -7.86 20.68 -10.72
CA ARG A 571 -6.58 21.38 -10.97
C ARG A 571 -5.40 20.41 -10.86
N MET A 572 -5.44 19.48 -9.92
CA MET A 572 -4.37 18.47 -9.78
C MET A 572 -4.24 17.56 -10.99
N VAL A 573 -5.37 17.14 -11.61
CA VAL A 573 -5.36 16.41 -12.88
C VAL A 573 -4.73 17.27 -13.99
N GLN A 574 -5.13 18.54 -14.10
CA GLN A 574 -4.58 19.45 -15.11
C GLN A 574 -3.06 19.64 -14.95
N ASP A 575 -2.61 19.90 -13.72
CA ASP A 575 -1.19 20.01 -13.36
C ASP A 575 -0.40 18.75 -13.75
N GLN A 576 -0.93 17.57 -13.42
CA GLN A 576 -0.29 16.30 -13.73
C GLN A 576 -0.22 16.03 -15.23
N VAL A 577 -1.31 16.29 -15.96
CA VAL A 577 -1.33 16.16 -17.43
C VAL A 577 -0.35 17.14 -18.08
N GLN A 578 -0.26 18.37 -17.59
CA GLN A 578 0.70 19.34 -18.09
C GLN A 578 2.14 18.93 -17.80
N ALA A 579 2.44 18.42 -16.60
CA ALA A 579 3.76 17.92 -16.27
C ALA A 579 4.17 16.73 -17.17
N TRP A 580 3.23 15.84 -17.49
CA TRP A 580 3.46 14.77 -18.47
C TRP A 580 3.76 15.28 -19.87
N LYS A 581 3.07 16.35 -20.32
CA LYS A 581 3.39 17.00 -21.59
C LYS A 581 4.78 17.65 -21.55
N ASP A 582 5.10 18.33 -20.47
CA ASP A 582 6.37 19.06 -20.30
C ASP A 582 7.58 18.10 -20.25
N VAL A 583 7.43 16.89 -19.72
CA VAL A 583 8.49 15.86 -19.69
C VAL A 583 8.48 14.93 -20.93
N SER A 584 7.51 15.05 -21.83
CA SER A 584 7.44 14.19 -23.02
C SER A 584 8.55 14.53 -24.02
N GLY A 585 8.90 13.56 -24.87
CA GLY A 585 9.94 13.71 -25.89
C GLY A 585 11.32 13.33 -25.39
N VAL A 586 12.35 13.90 -26.00
CA VAL A 586 13.75 13.57 -25.66
C VAL A 586 14.16 14.31 -24.39
N GLN A 587 14.55 13.56 -23.37
CA GLN A 587 14.94 14.07 -22.06
C GLN A 587 16.32 13.53 -21.68
N SER A 588 17.10 14.37 -21.03
CA SER A 588 18.39 13.98 -20.44
C SER A 588 18.30 13.89 -18.93
N PHE A 589 18.92 12.85 -18.38
CA PHE A 589 19.02 12.61 -16.95
C PHE A 589 20.47 12.31 -16.59
N GLU A 590 20.86 12.71 -15.38
CA GLU A 590 22.12 12.29 -14.78
C GLU A 590 21.84 11.09 -13.87
N VAL A 591 22.62 10.03 -14.03
CA VAL A 591 22.54 8.80 -13.25
C VAL A 591 23.94 8.40 -12.81
N LEU A 592 24.04 7.60 -11.75
CA LEU A 592 25.30 6.99 -11.35
C LEU A 592 25.47 5.65 -12.09
N ASP A 593 26.65 5.39 -12.64
CA ASP A 593 27.02 4.07 -13.17
C ASP A 593 27.33 3.06 -12.05
N GLU A 594 27.68 1.83 -12.42
CA GLU A 594 28.00 0.75 -11.48
C GLU A 594 29.22 1.10 -10.60
N GLU A 595 30.10 2.00 -11.04
CA GLU A 595 31.23 2.52 -10.28
C GLU A 595 30.90 3.78 -9.46
N GLY A 596 29.64 4.22 -9.44
CA GLY A 596 29.19 5.40 -8.71
C GLY A 596 29.55 6.72 -9.39
N ARG A 597 29.95 6.73 -10.66
CA ARG A 597 30.32 7.94 -11.41
C ARG A 597 29.10 8.53 -12.11
N PRO A 598 28.94 9.87 -12.14
CA PRO A 598 27.88 10.51 -12.91
C PRO A 598 28.01 10.25 -14.42
N ARG A 599 26.90 9.85 -15.02
CA ARG A 599 26.75 9.62 -16.47
C ARG A 599 25.46 10.27 -16.94
N GLN A 600 25.51 10.91 -18.10
CA GLN A 600 24.32 11.43 -18.75
C GLN A 600 23.69 10.35 -19.62
N ILE A 601 22.39 10.12 -19.44
CA ILE A 601 21.58 9.24 -20.28
C ILE A 601 20.52 10.05 -21.02
N THR A 602 20.12 9.57 -22.20
CA THR A 602 19.09 10.19 -23.04
C THR A 602 17.92 9.23 -23.24
N LEU A 603 16.71 9.67 -22.90
CA LEU A 603 15.48 8.87 -22.99
C LEU A 603 14.49 9.54 -23.93
N ARG A 604 13.67 8.75 -24.64
CA ARG A 604 12.49 9.26 -25.35
C ARG A 604 11.23 8.89 -24.57
N VAL A 605 10.74 9.84 -23.79
CA VAL A 605 9.61 9.67 -22.87
C VAL A 605 8.29 9.82 -23.61
N ASN A 606 7.45 8.78 -23.59
CA ASN A 606 6.14 8.76 -24.25
C ASN A 606 5.04 8.45 -23.21
N PRO A 607 4.54 9.47 -22.47
CA PRO A 607 3.50 9.27 -21.49
C PRO A 607 2.12 9.03 -22.13
N VAL A 608 1.36 8.14 -21.50
CA VAL A 608 -0.04 7.87 -21.72
C VAL A 608 -0.75 8.06 -20.39
N ALA A 609 -1.27 9.27 -20.17
CA ALA A 609 -1.93 9.63 -18.92
C ALA A 609 -3.44 9.39 -19.00
N CYS A 610 -4.00 8.72 -18.01
CA CYS A 610 -5.44 8.53 -17.84
C CYS A 610 -5.88 8.78 -16.39
N ASN A 611 -7.18 8.97 -16.17
CA ASN A 611 -7.76 9.18 -14.85
C ASN A 611 -9.09 8.43 -14.69
N TYR A 612 -9.11 7.45 -13.78
CA TYR A 612 -10.32 6.70 -13.41
C TYR A 612 -10.59 6.84 -11.91
N GLY A 613 -11.53 7.72 -11.55
CA GLY A 613 -11.91 7.96 -10.15
C GLY A 613 -12.70 6.78 -9.54
N VAL A 614 -12.35 6.39 -8.32
CA VAL A 614 -12.86 5.18 -7.64
C VAL A 614 -13.58 5.46 -6.30
N ASN A 615 -13.83 6.72 -5.95
CA ASN A 615 -14.52 7.10 -4.71
C ASN A 615 -16.05 7.01 -4.82
N ALA A 616 -16.79 7.16 -3.71
CA ALA A 616 -18.26 7.25 -3.72
C ALA A 616 -18.83 8.31 -4.70
N GLY A 617 -18.08 9.39 -5.01
CA GLY A 617 -18.45 10.37 -6.04
C GLY A 617 -18.16 9.92 -7.49
N GLY A 618 -17.22 8.99 -7.69
CA GLY A 618 -16.88 8.40 -8.99
C GLY A 618 -17.67 7.12 -9.32
N VAL A 619 -17.99 6.30 -8.30
CA VAL A 619 -18.57 4.95 -8.46
C VAL A 619 -19.75 4.62 -7.52
N GLY A 620 -20.14 5.51 -6.61
CA GLY A 620 -21.25 5.28 -5.66
C GLY A 620 -22.64 5.59 -6.25
N SER A 621 -23.71 5.29 -5.50
CA SER A 621 -25.12 5.44 -5.92
C SER A 621 -25.56 6.87 -6.26
N ALA A 622 -24.74 7.87 -5.92
CA ALA A 622 -24.94 9.28 -6.26
C ALA A 622 -23.91 9.81 -7.28
N SER A 623 -23.13 8.95 -7.96
CA SER A 623 -22.08 9.37 -8.91
C SER A 623 -22.63 10.23 -10.07
N TRP A 624 -23.89 10.02 -10.47
CA TRP A 624 -24.60 10.82 -11.46
C TRP A 624 -24.90 12.26 -11.01
N LEU A 625 -24.97 12.53 -9.69
CA LEU A 625 -25.24 13.86 -9.12
C LEU A 625 -23.97 14.72 -8.99
N VAL A 626 -22.79 14.11 -8.92
CA VAL A 626 -21.57 14.80 -8.48
C VAL A 626 -20.80 15.46 -9.64
N GLY A 627 -20.93 14.95 -10.87
CA GLY A 627 -20.36 15.54 -12.09
C GLY A 627 -18.82 15.63 -12.07
N GLY A 628 -18.15 14.92 -12.96
CA GLY A 628 -16.68 14.93 -13.02
C GLY A 628 -16.06 14.07 -14.12
N TRP A 629 -16.77 13.07 -14.63
CA TRP A 629 -16.30 12.21 -15.72
C TRP A 629 -16.10 12.96 -17.05
N ASP A 630 -16.90 14.00 -17.33
CA ASP A 630 -16.74 14.83 -18.53
C ASP A 630 -15.39 15.57 -18.54
N ASN A 631 -14.83 15.88 -17.37
CA ASN A 631 -13.52 16.54 -17.25
C ASN A 631 -12.35 15.62 -17.66
N VAL A 632 -12.55 14.30 -17.69
CA VAL A 632 -11.49 13.30 -17.96
C VAL A 632 -11.82 12.37 -19.13
N ALA A 633 -13.03 12.44 -19.69
CA ALA A 633 -13.46 11.61 -20.82
C ALA A 633 -12.52 11.77 -22.04
N GLY A 634 -12.16 13.01 -22.39
CA GLY A 634 -11.21 13.28 -23.47
C GLY A 634 -9.81 12.73 -23.18
N LEU A 635 -9.31 12.91 -21.96
CA LEU A 635 -8.01 12.36 -21.51
C LEU A 635 -7.99 10.83 -21.62
N ASN A 636 -9.03 10.16 -21.11
CA ASN A 636 -9.14 8.71 -21.14
C ASN A 636 -9.31 8.16 -22.55
N GLY A 637 -10.08 8.86 -23.41
CA GLY A 637 -10.22 8.51 -24.82
C GLY A 637 -8.89 8.60 -25.58
N GLU A 638 -8.11 9.67 -25.38
CA GLU A 638 -6.78 9.82 -25.96
C GLU A 638 -5.84 8.70 -25.48
N ALA A 639 -5.87 8.38 -24.18
CA ALA A 639 -5.06 7.31 -23.61
C ALA A 639 -5.41 5.94 -24.19
N LEU A 640 -6.71 5.61 -24.29
CA LEU A 640 -7.17 4.36 -24.89
C LEU A 640 -6.83 4.29 -26.38
N GLY A 641 -6.98 5.39 -27.12
CA GLY A 641 -6.57 5.47 -28.52
C GLY A 641 -5.08 5.16 -28.72
N LYS A 642 -4.22 5.69 -27.84
CA LYS A 642 -2.77 5.40 -27.86
C LYS A 642 -2.44 3.95 -27.48
N LEU A 643 -3.15 3.39 -26.49
CA LEU A 643 -2.89 2.02 -26.02
C LEU A 643 -3.45 0.96 -26.97
N LEU A 644 -4.73 1.06 -27.32
CA LEU A 644 -5.53 0.03 -27.97
C LEU A 644 -5.96 0.41 -29.39
N GLY A 645 -5.73 1.63 -29.86
CA GLY A 645 -6.29 2.14 -31.13
C GLY A 645 -7.69 2.73 -30.97
N GLU A 646 -8.20 3.34 -32.05
CA GLU A 646 -9.46 4.10 -32.03
C GLU A 646 -10.72 3.22 -32.13
N ASP A 647 -10.61 2.00 -32.66
CA ASP A 647 -11.75 1.10 -32.90
C ASP A 647 -12.07 0.22 -31.69
N VAL A 648 -12.52 0.86 -30.60
CA VAL A 648 -12.90 0.19 -29.35
C VAL A 648 -14.05 -0.80 -29.58
N GLN A 649 -14.96 -0.51 -30.51
CA GLN A 649 -16.12 -1.38 -30.79
C GLN A 649 -15.69 -2.74 -31.34
N THR A 650 -14.79 -2.76 -32.32
CA THR A 650 -14.25 -4.01 -32.87
C THR A 650 -13.50 -4.80 -31.80
N ILE A 651 -12.75 -4.13 -30.92
CA ILE A 651 -12.01 -4.79 -29.83
C ILE A 651 -12.96 -5.43 -28.81
N ALA A 652 -14.07 -4.76 -28.45
CA ALA A 652 -15.08 -5.30 -27.55
C ALA A 652 -15.74 -6.59 -28.09
N GLN A 653 -15.73 -6.77 -29.42
CA GLN A 653 -16.21 -7.95 -30.13
C GLN A 653 -15.13 -9.01 -30.36
N GLY A 654 -13.93 -8.85 -29.76
CA GLY A 654 -12.81 -9.78 -29.87
C GLY A 654 -11.84 -9.48 -31.02
N GLY A 655 -11.98 -8.33 -31.68
CA GLY A 655 -11.04 -7.86 -32.69
C GLY A 655 -9.67 -7.49 -32.11
N MET A 656 -8.64 -7.52 -32.96
CA MET A 656 -7.26 -7.21 -32.54
C MET A 656 -7.11 -5.71 -32.22
N PRO A 657 -6.53 -5.32 -31.06
CA PRO A 657 -6.24 -3.93 -30.79
C PRO A 657 -5.21 -3.33 -31.77
N GLY A 658 -5.29 -2.01 -31.95
CA GLY A 658 -4.26 -1.15 -32.49
C GLY A 658 -3.37 -0.54 -31.39
N GLY A 659 -2.79 0.63 -31.66
CA GLY A 659 -1.95 1.34 -30.69
C GLY A 659 -0.69 0.57 -30.27
N LEU A 660 -0.13 0.95 -29.12
CA LEU A 660 1.09 0.36 -28.54
C LEU A 660 0.91 -1.13 -28.18
N VAL A 661 -0.27 -1.50 -27.64
CA VAL A 661 -0.57 -2.88 -27.25
C VAL A 661 -0.76 -3.73 -28.50
N GLY A 662 -1.50 -3.23 -29.48
CA GLY A 662 -1.77 -3.94 -30.73
C GLY A 662 -0.53 -4.30 -31.54
N SER A 663 0.46 -3.40 -31.62
CA SER A 663 1.72 -3.71 -32.31
C SER A 663 2.47 -4.85 -31.62
N ARG A 664 2.57 -4.81 -30.29
CA ARG A 664 3.25 -5.85 -29.49
C ARG A 664 2.48 -7.18 -29.45
N MET A 665 1.14 -7.13 -29.52
CA MET A 665 0.30 -8.32 -29.64
C MET A 665 0.48 -9.02 -30.99
N ARG A 666 0.61 -8.28 -32.10
CA ARG A 666 0.89 -8.86 -33.42
C ARG A 666 2.23 -9.57 -33.47
N GLU A 667 3.26 -9.01 -32.84
CA GLU A 667 4.56 -9.68 -32.70
C GLU A 667 4.44 -11.00 -31.93
N LEU A 668 3.67 -11.00 -30.83
CA LEU A 668 3.42 -12.22 -30.05
C LEU A 668 2.62 -13.27 -30.84
N GLU A 669 1.62 -12.85 -31.62
CA GLU A 669 0.87 -13.74 -32.52
C GLU A 669 1.77 -14.35 -33.59
N GLN A 670 2.66 -13.56 -34.20
CA GLN A 670 3.62 -14.09 -35.17
C GLN A 670 4.55 -15.13 -34.52
N GLN A 671 5.04 -14.89 -33.31
CA GLN A 671 5.85 -15.87 -32.58
C GLN A 671 5.10 -17.19 -32.31
N VAL A 672 3.79 -17.12 -32.01
CA VAL A 672 2.94 -18.31 -31.86
C VAL A 672 2.84 -19.06 -33.19
N LEU A 673 2.59 -18.37 -34.30
CA LEU A 673 2.49 -18.97 -35.63
C LEU A 673 3.79 -19.67 -36.03
N ASP A 674 4.93 -19.00 -35.84
CA ASP A 674 6.25 -19.53 -36.18
C ASP A 674 6.57 -20.80 -35.37
N LYS A 675 6.33 -20.76 -34.05
CA LYS A 675 6.56 -21.92 -33.17
C LYS A 675 5.61 -23.08 -33.45
N ARG A 676 4.36 -22.81 -33.84
CA ARG A 676 3.42 -23.86 -34.29
C ARG A 676 3.89 -24.52 -35.57
N ALA A 677 4.43 -23.75 -36.51
CA ALA A 677 5.01 -24.28 -37.74
C ALA A 677 6.23 -25.17 -37.45
N GLU A 678 7.12 -24.74 -36.54
CA GLU A 678 8.25 -25.55 -36.06
C GLU A 678 7.80 -26.84 -35.37
N LEU A 679 6.79 -26.76 -34.50
CA LEU A 679 6.23 -27.92 -33.80
C LEU A 679 5.67 -28.94 -34.79
N ALA A 680 4.86 -28.48 -35.75
CA ALA A 680 4.29 -29.33 -36.79
C ALA A 680 5.39 -29.98 -37.65
N SER A 681 6.50 -29.27 -37.89
CA SER A 681 7.65 -29.84 -38.60
C SER A 681 8.35 -30.94 -37.78
N ALA A 682 8.55 -30.72 -36.48
CA ALA A 682 9.18 -31.70 -35.58
C ALA A 682 8.32 -32.96 -35.41
N GLU A 683 6.99 -32.80 -35.36
CA GLU A 683 6.04 -33.91 -35.31
C GLU A 683 6.08 -34.74 -36.60
N ARG A 684 6.12 -34.09 -37.77
CA ARG A 684 6.25 -34.77 -39.07
C ARG A 684 7.57 -35.53 -39.22
N SER A 685 8.66 -35.05 -38.63
CA SER A 685 9.96 -35.73 -38.68
C SER A 685 10.12 -36.82 -37.61
N GLY A 686 9.12 -37.06 -36.75
CA GLY A 686 9.20 -38.04 -35.67
C GLY A 686 10.12 -37.64 -34.51
N ASP A 687 10.53 -36.36 -34.42
CA ASP A 687 11.43 -35.87 -33.37
C ASP A 687 10.62 -35.51 -32.09
N GLY A 688 10.31 -36.55 -31.31
CA GLY A 688 9.48 -36.43 -30.11
C GLY A 688 10.11 -35.60 -28.98
N GLU A 689 11.43 -35.47 -28.92
CA GLU A 689 12.09 -34.63 -27.92
C GLU A 689 11.99 -33.15 -28.30
N ARG A 690 12.27 -32.81 -29.56
CA ARG A 690 12.07 -31.45 -30.07
C ARG A 690 10.61 -31.02 -29.97
N ALA A 691 9.66 -31.89 -30.33
CA ALA A 691 8.23 -31.59 -30.20
C ALA A 691 7.83 -31.31 -28.74
N ARG A 692 8.31 -32.10 -27.78
CA ARG A 692 8.06 -31.85 -26.34
C ARG A 692 8.63 -30.50 -25.88
N ARG A 693 9.86 -30.18 -26.27
CA ARG A 693 10.48 -28.88 -25.95
C ARG A 693 9.71 -27.70 -26.55
N LEU A 694 9.29 -27.82 -27.82
CA LEU A 694 8.51 -26.77 -28.49
C LEU A 694 7.14 -26.56 -27.84
N ARG A 695 6.43 -27.64 -27.46
CA ARG A 695 5.16 -27.51 -26.71
C ARG A 695 5.34 -26.80 -25.37
N ALA A 696 6.39 -27.15 -24.61
CA ALA A 696 6.69 -26.50 -23.34
C ALA A 696 7.02 -25.00 -23.50
N GLN A 697 7.64 -24.60 -24.62
CA GLN A 697 7.89 -23.19 -24.94
C GLN A 697 6.66 -22.45 -25.47
N LEU A 698 5.81 -23.14 -26.24
CA LEU A 698 4.65 -22.55 -26.90
C LEU A 698 3.51 -22.24 -25.91
N ALA A 699 3.24 -23.16 -24.97
CA ALA A 699 2.15 -23.03 -24.00
C ALA A 699 2.12 -21.67 -23.24
N PRO A 700 3.21 -21.18 -22.63
CA PRO A 700 3.18 -19.88 -21.93
C PRO A 700 2.95 -18.68 -22.87
N ILE A 701 3.39 -18.78 -24.14
CA ILE A 701 3.21 -17.71 -25.14
C ILE A 701 1.74 -17.65 -25.58
N GLU A 702 1.12 -18.81 -25.84
CA GLU A 702 -0.30 -18.91 -26.17
C GLU A 702 -1.19 -18.44 -25.02
N LEU A 703 -0.87 -18.83 -23.79
CA LEU A 703 -1.57 -18.37 -22.60
C LEU A 703 -1.52 -16.85 -22.46
N ARG A 704 -0.32 -16.25 -22.59
CA ARG A 704 -0.14 -14.79 -22.53
C ARG A 704 -0.93 -14.09 -23.64
N LEU A 705 -0.94 -14.61 -24.86
CA LEU A 705 -1.69 -14.04 -25.99
C LEU A 705 -3.20 -14.11 -25.73
N SER A 706 -3.71 -15.23 -25.23
CA SER A 706 -5.12 -15.38 -24.86
C SER A 706 -5.52 -14.38 -23.79
N GLN A 707 -4.74 -14.30 -22.70
CA GLN A 707 -5.00 -13.36 -21.60
C GLN A 707 -4.94 -11.90 -22.06
N ALA A 708 -4.01 -11.55 -22.96
CA ALA A 708 -3.93 -10.22 -23.53
C ALA A 708 -5.18 -9.85 -24.35
N ARG A 709 -5.71 -10.78 -25.15
CA ARG A 709 -6.96 -10.59 -25.90
C ARG A 709 -8.14 -10.38 -24.97
N ASP A 710 -8.29 -11.23 -23.95
CA ASP A 710 -9.36 -11.13 -22.97
C ASP A 710 -9.30 -9.79 -22.20
N LEU A 711 -8.11 -9.35 -21.81
CA LEU A 711 -7.91 -8.05 -21.16
C LEU A 711 -8.29 -6.88 -22.07
N ALA A 712 -7.79 -6.87 -23.32
CA ALA A 712 -8.11 -5.82 -24.27
C ALA A 712 -9.62 -5.75 -24.55
N GLN A 713 -10.26 -6.92 -24.71
CA GLN A 713 -11.70 -7.03 -24.89
C GLN A 713 -12.47 -6.50 -23.68
N GLN A 714 -12.14 -6.91 -22.46
CA GLN A 714 -12.81 -6.43 -21.25
C GLN A 714 -12.61 -4.92 -21.04
N ILE A 715 -11.42 -4.38 -21.32
CA ILE A 715 -11.18 -2.93 -21.25
C ILE A 715 -12.07 -2.17 -22.25
N ALA A 716 -12.20 -2.69 -23.46
CA ALA A 716 -13.06 -2.10 -24.48
C ALA A 716 -14.55 -2.17 -24.10
N GLN A 717 -15.01 -3.30 -23.55
CA GLN A 717 -16.37 -3.47 -23.04
C GLN A 717 -16.67 -2.51 -21.89
N ILE A 718 -15.80 -2.44 -20.88
CA ILE A 718 -15.92 -1.53 -19.74
C ILE A 718 -16.00 -0.07 -20.21
N GLN A 719 -15.21 0.30 -21.22
CA GLN A 719 -15.24 1.64 -21.79
C GLN A 719 -16.55 1.92 -22.52
N GLN A 720 -17.03 0.97 -23.33
CA GLN A 720 -18.22 1.09 -24.17
C GLN A 720 -19.50 1.14 -23.33
N ASP A 721 -19.61 0.30 -22.31
CA ASP A 721 -20.78 0.23 -21.42
C ASP A 721 -20.75 1.29 -20.31
N GLY A 722 -19.59 1.95 -20.09
CA GLY A 722 -19.43 2.96 -19.06
C GLY A 722 -19.40 2.40 -17.63
N SER A 723 -19.23 1.08 -17.46
CA SER A 723 -19.28 0.38 -16.17
C SER A 723 -18.15 0.77 -15.21
N TYR A 724 -17.14 1.48 -15.66
CA TYR A 724 -16.13 2.12 -14.81
C TYR A 724 -16.69 3.26 -13.94
N ARG A 725 -17.89 3.77 -14.24
CA ARG A 725 -18.58 4.84 -13.48
C ARG A 725 -19.44 4.32 -12.33
N VAL A 726 -19.51 3.00 -12.19
CA VAL A 726 -20.28 2.32 -11.15
C VAL A 726 -19.42 1.25 -10.50
N ALA A 727 -19.53 1.13 -9.18
CA ALA A 727 -18.72 0.18 -8.42
C ALA A 727 -18.98 -1.26 -8.92
N GLY A 728 -20.26 -1.64 -8.98
CA GLY A 728 -20.63 -3.05 -9.18
C GLY A 728 -19.95 -3.93 -8.12
N SER A 729 -19.47 -5.10 -8.51
CA SER A 729 -18.67 -6.00 -7.66
C SER A 729 -17.17 -5.68 -7.63
N GLU A 730 -16.68 -4.81 -8.52
CA GLU A 730 -15.24 -4.54 -8.71
C GLU A 730 -14.97 -3.05 -8.97
N PRO A 731 -14.85 -2.19 -7.95
CA PRO A 731 -14.70 -0.74 -8.14
C PRO A 731 -13.45 -0.32 -8.93
N TYR A 732 -12.40 -1.14 -8.90
CA TYR A 732 -11.13 -0.92 -9.59
C TYR A 732 -11.01 -1.63 -10.95
N LYS A 733 -12.12 -2.13 -11.51
CA LYS A 733 -12.11 -2.98 -12.71
C LYS A 733 -11.30 -2.44 -13.90
N MET A 734 -11.44 -1.15 -14.19
CA MET A 734 -10.76 -0.49 -15.30
C MET A 734 -9.28 -0.24 -15.02
N PRO A 735 -8.89 0.48 -13.93
CA PRO A 735 -7.47 0.74 -13.67
C PRO A 735 -6.64 -0.54 -13.47
N THR A 736 -7.20 -1.58 -12.84
CA THR A 736 -6.51 -2.87 -12.67
C THR A 736 -6.18 -3.53 -14.02
N ARG A 737 -7.16 -3.62 -14.92
CA ARG A 737 -6.96 -4.25 -16.24
C ARG A 737 -6.01 -3.46 -17.12
N LEU A 738 -6.09 -2.13 -17.09
CA LEU A 738 -5.15 -1.26 -17.80
C LEU A 738 -3.70 -1.47 -17.32
N ALA A 739 -3.49 -1.48 -16.01
CA ALA A 739 -2.17 -1.72 -15.42
C ALA A 739 -1.60 -3.08 -15.84
N VAL A 740 -2.40 -4.14 -15.70
CA VAL A 740 -1.98 -5.51 -16.03
C VAL A 740 -1.68 -5.66 -17.51
N LEU A 741 -2.53 -5.14 -18.41
CA LEU A 741 -2.32 -5.24 -19.86
C LEU A 741 -1.07 -4.46 -20.31
N ALA A 742 -0.88 -3.25 -19.77
CA ALA A 742 0.27 -2.42 -20.13
C ALA A 742 1.59 -3.05 -19.67
N GLU A 743 1.66 -3.52 -18.42
CA GLU A 743 2.83 -4.24 -17.89
C GLU A 743 3.09 -5.52 -18.68
N MET A 744 2.05 -6.28 -19.04
CA MET A 744 2.15 -7.47 -19.88
C MET A 744 2.79 -7.21 -21.23
N PHE A 745 2.83 -5.97 -21.72
CA PHE A 745 3.52 -5.63 -22.96
C PHE A 745 4.77 -4.79 -22.76
N GLY A 746 5.23 -4.57 -21.52
CA GLY A 746 6.47 -3.85 -21.23
C GLY A 746 6.32 -2.33 -21.25
N LEU A 747 5.09 -1.80 -21.14
CA LEU A 747 4.90 -0.40 -20.77
C LEU A 747 5.22 -0.22 -19.29
N LYS A 748 5.72 0.96 -18.95
CA LYS A 748 6.08 1.32 -17.58
C LYS A 748 4.84 1.84 -16.88
N VAL A 749 4.31 1.05 -15.96
CA VAL A 749 3.05 1.35 -15.28
C VAL A 749 3.34 2.15 -14.02
N MET A 750 2.64 3.26 -13.88
CA MET A 750 2.63 4.05 -12.67
C MET A 750 1.22 4.48 -12.30
N PHE A 751 0.91 4.50 -11.02
CA PHE A 751 -0.42 4.87 -10.56
C PHE A 751 -0.42 5.69 -9.29
N ASN A 752 -1.38 6.61 -9.20
CA ASN A 752 -1.45 7.58 -8.12
C ASN A 752 -2.88 7.99 -7.76
N CYS A 753 -3.06 8.40 -6.52
CA CYS A 753 -4.17 9.23 -6.10
C CYS A 753 -3.61 10.57 -5.58
N LYS A 754 -4.41 11.37 -4.85
CA LYS A 754 -3.91 12.62 -4.23
C LYS A 754 -2.68 12.37 -3.37
N SER A 755 -2.75 11.39 -2.46
CA SER A 755 -1.72 11.12 -1.46
C SER A 755 -0.84 9.89 -1.74
N GLY A 756 -1.18 9.06 -2.73
CA GLY A 756 -0.45 7.80 -2.98
C GLY A 756 -0.68 6.71 -1.93
N LYS A 757 -1.58 6.93 -0.96
CA LYS A 757 -1.82 6.02 0.17
C LYS A 757 -3.02 5.10 -0.05
N ASP A 758 -4.22 5.66 0.01
CA ASP A 758 -5.46 4.88 0.19
C ASP A 758 -5.92 4.24 -1.12
N ARG A 759 -6.41 5.06 -2.06
CA ARG A 759 -6.83 4.58 -3.40
C ARG A 759 -5.69 3.91 -4.18
N THR A 760 -4.47 4.39 -3.95
CA THR A 760 -3.26 3.84 -4.58
C THR A 760 -2.90 2.48 -4.00
N GLY A 761 -2.93 2.32 -2.67
CA GLY A 761 -2.70 1.03 -2.04
C GLY A 761 -3.79 0.01 -2.38
N GLU A 762 -5.03 0.47 -2.54
CA GLU A 762 -6.13 -0.41 -2.93
C GLU A 762 -5.97 -0.90 -4.37
N LEU A 763 -5.60 -0.01 -5.32
CA LEU A 763 -5.27 -0.44 -6.68
C LEU A 763 -4.08 -1.39 -6.70
N ASP A 764 -3.06 -1.15 -5.87
CA ASP A 764 -1.92 -2.05 -5.73
C ASP A 764 -2.34 -3.46 -5.26
N ALA A 765 -3.18 -3.55 -4.24
CA ALA A 765 -3.74 -4.81 -3.75
C ALA A 765 -4.62 -5.49 -4.83
N GLU A 766 -5.46 -4.73 -5.53
CA GLU A 766 -6.30 -5.23 -6.62
C GLU A 766 -5.47 -5.80 -7.78
N ILE A 767 -4.41 -5.11 -8.21
CA ILE A 767 -3.50 -5.62 -9.26
C ILE A 767 -2.82 -6.92 -8.81
N LYS A 768 -2.30 -6.95 -7.58
CA LYS A 768 -1.61 -8.13 -7.04
C LYS A 768 -2.54 -9.33 -6.98
N HIS A 769 -3.73 -9.15 -6.42
CA HIS A 769 -4.74 -10.21 -6.36
C HIS A 769 -5.17 -10.64 -7.76
N PHE A 770 -5.40 -9.70 -8.69
CA PHE A 770 -5.81 -10.01 -10.05
C PHE A 770 -4.77 -10.87 -10.79
N LYS A 771 -3.47 -10.56 -10.64
CA LYS A 771 -2.38 -11.35 -11.21
C LYS A 771 -2.30 -12.75 -10.60
N LEU A 772 -2.50 -12.89 -9.30
CA LEU A 772 -2.56 -14.19 -8.62
C LEU A 772 -3.74 -15.03 -9.12
N GLN A 773 -4.92 -14.42 -9.32
CA GLN A 773 -6.08 -15.10 -9.92
C GLN A 773 -5.79 -15.57 -11.36
N MET A 774 -5.11 -14.75 -12.16
CA MET A 774 -4.71 -15.14 -13.51
C MET A 774 -3.73 -16.31 -13.52
N GLN A 775 -2.81 -16.35 -12.55
CA GLN A 775 -1.86 -17.45 -12.41
C GLN A 775 -2.54 -18.74 -11.93
N LEU A 776 -3.41 -18.66 -10.92
CA LEU A 776 -4.14 -19.81 -10.37
C LEU A 776 -5.15 -20.38 -11.37
N GLY A 777 -5.91 -19.50 -12.03
CA GLY A 777 -7.00 -19.91 -12.91
C GLY A 777 -6.63 -20.06 -14.39
N GLY A 778 -5.44 -19.60 -14.81
CA GLY A 778 -5.02 -19.58 -16.22
C GLY A 778 -5.89 -18.70 -17.12
N ARG A 779 -6.73 -17.82 -16.57
CA ARG A 779 -7.69 -17.01 -17.31
C ARG A 779 -7.86 -15.63 -16.69
N VAL A 780 -8.32 -14.67 -17.49
CA VAL A 780 -8.60 -13.32 -17.00
C VAL A 780 -9.93 -13.31 -16.24
N PRO A 781 -9.95 -12.92 -14.96
CA PRO A 781 -11.21 -12.82 -14.23
C PRO A 781 -12.14 -11.77 -14.86
N HIS A 782 -13.39 -12.15 -15.14
CA HIS A 782 -14.38 -11.24 -15.74
C HIS A 782 -14.80 -10.11 -14.79
N TYR A 783 -14.98 -8.89 -15.27
CA TYR A 783 -15.24 -7.71 -14.42
C TYR A 783 -16.62 -7.66 -13.75
N GLU A 784 -17.56 -8.47 -14.25
CA GLU A 784 -18.91 -8.59 -13.68
C GLU A 784 -19.03 -9.75 -12.69
N ARG A 785 -17.97 -10.53 -12.50
CA ARG A 785 -18.03 -11.68 -11.60
C ARG A 785 -18.23 -11.22 -10.16
N VAL A 786 -18.82 -12.09 -9.35
CA VAL A 786 -18.77 -12.00 -7.89
C VAL A 786 -17.60 -12.87 -7.42
N ARG A 787 -16.81 -12.38 -6.46
CA ARG A 787 -15.74 -13.19 -5.85
C ARG A 787 -16.36 -14.36 -5.09
N SER A 788 -15.80 -15.56 -5.27
CA SER A 788 -16.15 -16.72 -4.45
C SER A 788 -15.70 -16.51 -2.99
N PRO A 789 -16.20 -17.28 -2.01
CA PRO A 789 -15.70 -17.21 -0.64
C PRO A 789 -14.18 -17.42 -0.52
N GLU A 790 -13.61 -18.25 -1.40
CA GLU A 790 -12.17 -18.49 -1.48
C GLU A 790 -11.43 -17.24 -2.00
N GLU A 791 -11.93 -16.61 -3.05
CA GLU A 791 -11.34 -15.38 -3.60
C GLU A 791 -11.49 -14.18 -2.65
N ILE A 792 -12.55 -14.14 -1.87
CA ILE A 792 -12.73 -13.17 -0.79
C ILE A 792 -11.64 -13.35 0.28
N ALA A 793 -11.39 -14.59 0.69
CA ALA A 793 -10.32 -14.92 1.63
C ALA A 793 -8.94 -14.56 1.09
N GLN A 794 -8.67 -14.92 -0.17
CA GLN A 794 -7.43 -14.59 -0.87
C GLN A 794 -7.24 -13.07 -1.00
N PHE A 795 -8.29 -12.32 -1.33
CA PHE A 795 -8.19 -10.87 -1.44
C PHE A 795 -7.92 -10.21 -0.09
N HIS A 796 -8.51 -10.70 1.01
CA HIS A 796 -8.18 -10.22 2.35
C HIS A 796 -6.70 -10.42 2.69
N GLU A 797 -6.14 -11.59 2.37
CA GLU A 797 -4.71 -11.87 2.56
C GLU A 797 -3.85 -10.88 1.77
N VAL A 798 -4.18 -10.59 0.51
CA VAL A 798 -3.44 -9.61 -0.33
C VAL A 798 -3.58 -8.19 0.21
N VAL A 799 -4.78 -7.74 0.58
CA VAL A 799 -5.00 -6.40 1.14
C VAL A 799 -4.19 -6.18 2.42
N THR A 800 -4.09 -7.22 3.25
CA THR A 800 -3.38 -7.17 4.54
C THR A 800 -1.86 -7.25 4.34
N HIS A 801 -1.39 -8.06 3.39
CA HIS A 801 0.03 -8.41 3.22
C HIS A 801 0.63 -7.86 1.91
N SER A 802 0.09 -6.76 1.38
CA SER A 802 0.65 -6.07 0.20
C SER A 802 1.70 -5.00 0.54
N GLY A 803 1.96 -4.75 1.82
CA GLY A 803 2.87 -3.69 2.28
C GLY A 803 2.20 -2.30 2.40
N ASN A 804 0.89 -2.23 2.18
CA ASN A 804 0.15 -0.98 2.12
C ASN A 804 -0.10 -0.33 3.48
N PHE A 805 -0.26 -1.13 4.55
CA PHE A 805 -0.39 -0.61 5.91
C PHE A 805 0.90 0.05 6.40
N GLU A 806 2.03 -0.55 6.08
CA GLU A 806 3.36 -0.03 6.38
C GLU A 806 3.61 1.27 5.61
N MET A 807 3.28 1.31 4.31
CA MET A 807 3.34 2.55 3.54
C MET A 807 2.45 3.66 4.10
N GLN A 808 1.24 3.34 4.57
CA GLN A 808 0.36 4.32 5.21
C GLN A 808 0.95 4.84 6.53
N ARG A 809 1.55 3.95 7.33
CA ARG A 809 2.25 4.27 8.58
C ARG A 809 3.44 5.18 8.32
N LEU A 810 4.32 4.85 7.38
CA LEU A 810 5.44 5.70 6.96
C LEU A 810 4.98 7.09 6.54
N ASN A 811 3.82 7.20 5.91
CA ASN A 811 3.33 8.48 5.43
C ASN A 811 2.56 9.33 6.46
N THR A 812 1.98 8.73 7.50
CA THR A 812 1.03 9.44 8.38
C THR A 812 1.23 9.20 9.87
N GLY A 813 2.16 8.32 10.21
CA GLY A 813 2.26 7.69 11.52
C GLY A 813 1.25 6.56 11.70
N TYR A 814 0.18 6.47 10.91
CA TYR A 814 -0.93 5.54 11.13
C TYR A 814 -1.16 4.58 9.97
N ALA A 815 -1.59 3.35 10.29
CA ALA A 815 -2.06 2.38 9.31
C ALA A 815 -3.60 2.38 9.19
N GLY A 816 -4.09 2.04 8.00
CA GLY A 816 -5.50 1.90 7.66
C GLY A 816 -5.94 2.78 6.47
N TYR A 817 -6.86 2.26 5.66
CA TYR A 817 -7.39 2.92 4.47
C TYR A 817 -8.46 3.98 4.80
N LYS A 818 -8.38 5.15 4.15
CA LYS A 818 -9.42 6.20 4.16
C LYS A 818 -10.47 6.03 3.06
N LEU A 819 -11.02 4.82 2.93
CA LEU A 819 -12.02 4.48 1.91
C LEU A 819 -13.42 4.27 2.52
N LEU A 820 -13.78 5.11 3.49
CA LEU A 820 -15.10 5.12 4.13
C LEU A 820 -16.22 5.40 3.12
N GLY A 821 -17.27 4.57 3.13
CA GLY A 821 -18.51 4.84 2.39
C GLY A 821 -18.62 4.22 0.99
N VAL A 822 -17.77 3.24 0.66
CA VAL A 822 -17.89 2.42 -0.54
C VAL A 822 -18.09 0.96 -0.11
N SER A 823 -19.33 0.56 0.20
CA SER A 823 -19.64 -0.78 0.74
C SER A 823 -19.15 -1.91 -0.15
N ALA A 824 -19.22 -1.70 -1.46
CA ALA A 824 -18.74 -2.63 -2.48
C ALA A 824 -17.23 -2.94 -2.37
N LEU A 825 -16.42 -2.13 -1.67
CA LEU A 825 -15.02 -2.48 -1.36
C LEU A 825 -14.94 -3.48 -0.21
N TYR A 826 -15.73 -3.27 0.84
CA TYR A 826 -15.68 -4.12 2.04
C TYR A 826 -16.14 -5.55 1.73
N GLU A 827 -17.17 -5.66 0.89
CA GLU A 827 -17.70 -6.93 0.42
C GLU A 827 -16.64 -7.77 -0.31
N GLN A 828 -15.63 -7.16 -0.94
CA GLN A 828 -14.59 -7.87 -1.70
C GLN A 828 -13.67 -8.71 -0.81
N PHE A 829 -13.49 -8.30 0.45
CA PHE A 829 -12.66 -9.01 1.44
C PHE A 829 -13.49 -9.56 2.62
N GLY A 830 -14.82 -9.63 2.46
CA GLY A 830 -15.72 -10.30 3.40
C GLY A 830 -16.24 -9.41 4.53
N GLY A 831 -15.98 -8.10 4.47
CA GLY A 831 -16.62 -7.11 5.32
C GLY A 831 -18.11 -6.99 5.02
N SER A 832 -18.91 -6.72 6.05
CA SER A 832 -20.37 -6.53 5.98
C SER A 832 -20.79 -5.09 6.29
N GLY A 833 -19.84 -4.23 6.65
CA GLY A 833 -20.07 -2.79 6.81
C GLY A 833 -19.01 -2.11 7.67
N GLY A 834 -19.15 -0.81 7.91
CA GLY A 834 -18.15 -0.03 8.65
C GLY A 834 -17.87 -0.48 10.09
N ASP A 835 -18.72 -1.32 10.68
CA ASP A 835 -18.66 -1.70 12.10
C ASP A 835 -18.15 -3.13 12.35
N ASP A 836 -17.95 -3.95 11.32
CA ASP A 836 -17.36 -5.29 11.49
C ASP A 836 -15.84 -5.23 11.66
N GLU A 837 -15.26 -6.28 12.25
CA GLU A 837 -13.83 -6.31 12.58
C GLU A 837 -12.91 -6.29 11.35
N LEU A 838 -13.30 -6.93 10.24
CA LEU A 838 -12.50 -6.94 9.00
C LEU A 838 -12.43 -5.54 8.43
N THR A 839 -13.58 -4.87 8.36
CA THR A 839 -13.65 -3.48 7.93
C THR A 839 -12.94 -2.55 8.92
N ALA A 840 -13.01 -2.79 10.22
CA ALA A 840 -12.27 -2.02 11.22
C ALA A 840 -10.75 -2.19 11.08
N ASN A 841 -10.28 -3.41 10.80
CA ASN A 841 -8.87 -3.68 10.49
C ASN A 841 -8.44 -2.97 9.22
N PHE A 842 -9.24 -3.08 8.14
CA PHE A 842 -8.98 -2.40 6.87
C PHE A 842 -8.89 -0.87 7.02
N LEU A 843 -9.85 -0.26 7.72
CA LEU A 843 -9.90 1.19 7.92
C LEU A 843 -8.90 1.68 8.99
N GLY A 844 -8.52 0.83 9.94
CA GLY A 844 -7.57 1.13 11.00
C GLY A 844 -7.83 2.45 11.72
N LEU A 845 -6.74 3.19 11.97
CA LEU A 845 -6.80 4.50 12.62
C LEU A 845 -7.31 5.62 11.71
N SER A 846 -7.29 5.39 10.40
CA SER A 846 -7.85 6.28 9.40
C SER A 846 -9.35 6.52 9.59
N ARG A 847 -10.08 5.60 10.24
CA ARG A 847 -11.48 5.80 10.65
C ARG A 847 -11.68 6.93 11.67
N TYR A 848 -10.66 7.21 12.49
CA TYR A 848 -10.74 8.12 13.62
C TYR A 848 -10.01 9.45 13.39
N THR A 849 -9.27 9.54 12.29
CA THR A 849 -8.71 10.79 11.77
C THR A 849 -9.60 11.33 10.65
N LYS A 850 -9.83 12.65 10.61
CA LYS A 850 -10.68 13.26 9.57
C LYS A 850 -10.13 12.96 8.15
N SER A 851 -11.07 12.82 7.23
CA SER A 851 -10.89 12.95 5.78
C SER A 851 -10.84 14.41 5.34
#